data_AF-A0A976L6B8-F1
#
_entry.id   AF-A0A976L6B8-F1
#
_cell.length_a   1.000
_cell.length_b   1.000
_cell.length_c   1.000
_cell.angle_alpha   90.00
_cell.angle_beta   90.00
_cell.angle_gamma   90.00
#
_symmetry.space_group_name_H-M   'P 1'
#
loop_
_entity.id
_entity.type
_entity.pdbx_description
1 polymer ?
#
loop_
_entity_poly.entity_id
_entity_poly.type
_entity_poly.pdbx_seq_one_letter_code
_entity_poly.pdbx_strand_id
1 'polypeptide(L)'
;MKKTFSYSFTVVLLLISLISCSNKRSTTPRVLLFSKTADHHHSSIPAGVKAIQELGAKNGFIVDTTTDDNKFAEDSLKKYAALIFLSTTGNILSGNQENVLERYIQAGGGFVGIHAATDAEYDWGWYGRMIGGYFVNHPAQQEANLIINDKNHPATDSLPATWRRKDEWYNFKYVNKDVKVLISIDEKSYTGGTNGDSHPMSWYHEFDGGRIFYTELGHTDESYLKPLFLKHILGGIKYAMGDNTADYKKAHTKLAPDEKGFARTQLVQGTFFEPTELTVLPNLDVLVSQRRGEIYYYNNETKQVKQAGFLKVYFKTDAPGVNAEEGLLGIKADPDFAKNHYVYLYYSAPDTPMNRLSRFTFEKDTINPASEKMILQFYEQRDICCHTGGSIAFGPDKSLFLSTGDNTTPFDEPNQKYTSQGYAPLDDRPGHLQYDERRASGNTNDLRGKILRIKVKEDGGYEIPEGNLFPKGNPKARPEIYVMGNRNPYRISVDPKNGFLYWGEVGPDANVDSFKVRGPRGYDELNQARKAGFFGWPFFIGNNFPYYEYDYATGKSGAAFDPAKPINNSRNNTGLTELPPAQPAFIWYPYGVSTHEFPSLGSGGRTAMAGPVYYSDLYPSDTRYPSYYDGKMFFYEWMRGFIKAVSMKPNGDYDKMEPFMEHSKFHSAIDIEVGPDGRFYVLEYGTGWFSKNPDAGLVRIDYKK
;
A
#
# COMPACT_ATOMS: atom_id res chain seq x y z
N MET A 1 -58.92 -51.21 -64.46
CA MET A 1 -58.91 -52.36 -63.53
C MET A 1 -58.13 -51.94 -62.29
N LYS A 2 -58.80 -51.59 -61.19
CA LYS A 2 -58.99 -52.40 -59.96
C LYS A 2 -57.69 -52.81 -59.23
N LYS A 3 -57.50 -52.15 -58.06
CA LYS A 3 -56.90 -52.58 -56.75
C LYS A 3 -55.46 -53.11 -56.77
N THR A 4 -54.57 -52.81 -55.82
CA THR A 4 -54.67 -52.93 -54.35
C THR A 4 -53.58 -52.11 -53.63
N PHE A 5 -53.90 -51.73 -52.39
CA PHE A 5 -53.06 -51.08 -51.36
C PHE A 5 -51.84 -51.92 -50.91
N SER A 6 -50.75 -51.24 -50.52
CA SER A 6 -49.95 -51.61 -49.34
C SER A 6 -49.25 -50.37 -48.78
N TYR A 7 -49.50 -50.09 -47.50
CA TYR A 7 -48.85 -49.03 -46.72
C TYR A 7 -47.43 -49.45 -46.34
N SER A 8 -46.47 -48.53 -46.45
CA SER A 8 -45.25 -48.53 -45.63
C SER A 8 -44.94 -47.10 -45.20
N PHE A 9 -45.11 -46.85 -43.91
CA PHE A 9 -44.68 -45.66 -43.18
C PHE A 9 -43.15 -45.64 -43.16
N THR A 10 -42.52 -44.55 -43.58
CA THR A 10 -41.10 -44.29 -43.26
C THR A 10 -41.01 -42.90 -42.64
N VAL A 11 -40.87 -42.90 -41.32
CA VAL A 11 -40.52 -41.72 -40.51
C VAL A 11 -39.05 -41.41 -40.78
N VAL A 12 -38.76 -40.27 -41.38
CA VAL A 12 -37.40 -39.72 -41.44
C VAL A 12 -37.14 -39.00 -40.12
N LEU A 13 -36.44 -39.66 -39.20
CA LEU A 13 -35.92 -39.04 -37.99
C LEU A 13 -34.64 -38.27 -38.34
N LEU A 14 -34.69 -36.93 -38.26
CA LEU A 14 -33.50 -36.09 -38.23
C LEU A 14 -32.75 -36.37 -36.91
N LEU A 15 -31.64 -37.11 -36.99
CA LEU A 15 -30.63 -37.16 -35.93
C LEU A 15 -29.74 -35.92 -36.07
N ILE A 16 -30.13 -34.83 -35.43
CA ILE A 16 -29.21 -33.74 -35.09
C ILE A 16 -28.34 -34.27 -33.95
N SER A 17 -27.20 -34.86 -34.31
CA SER A 17 -26.12 -35.09 -33.34
C SER A 17 -25.54 -33.74 -32.96
N LEU A 18 -26.00 -33.20 -31.83
CA LEU A 18 -25.30 -32.16 -31.08
C LEU A 18 -23.93 -32.73 -30.67
N ILE A 19 -22.93 -32.53 -31.52
CA ILE A 19 -21.53 -32.64 -31.10
C ILE A 19 -21.29 -31.41 -30.22
N SER A 20 -21.58 -31.57 -28.94
CA SER A 20 -21.03 -30.72 -27.91
C SER A 20 -19.51 -30.88 -28.02
N CYS A 21 -18.81 -29.87 -28.54
CA CYS A 21 -17.36 -29.78 -28.45
C CYS A 21 -16.99 -29.66 -26.97
N SER A 22 -16.92 -30.80 -26.27
CA SER A 22 -16.28 -30.88 -24.98
C SER A 22 -14.78 -30.73 -25.22
N ASN A 23 -14.18 -29.64 -24.75
CA ASN A 23 -12.73 -29.47 -24.64
C ASN A 23 -12.17 -30.45 -23.58
N LYS A 24 -12.33 -31.75 -23.79
CA LYS A 24 -11.70 -32.78 -22.97
C LYS A 24 -10.21 -32.82 -23.32
N ARG A 25 -9.38 -32.88 -22.29
CA ARG A 25 -7.92 -32.95 -22.40
C ARG A 25 -7.53 -34.16 -23.26
N SER A 26 -6.89 -33.94 -24.40
CA SER A 26 -6.49 -35.00 -25.35
C SER A 26 -5.21 -35.75 -24.92
N THR A 27 -4.70 -35.50 -23.72
CA THR A 27 -3.45 -36.03 -23.18
C THR A 27 -3.58 -36.35 -21.69
N THR A 28 -2.73 -37.26 -21.18
CA THR A 28 -2.61 -37.59 -19.75
C THR A 28 -2.45 -36.30 -18.92
N PRO A 29 -3.31 -36.04 -17.92
CA PRO A 29 -3.22 -34.84 -17.09
C PRO A 29 -1.84 -34.72 -16.42
N ARG A 30 -1.34 -33.48 -16.30
CA ARG A 30 -0.10 -33.17 -15.56
C ARG A 30 -0.43 -32.27 -14.38
N VAL A 31 0.28 -32.40 -13.26
CA VAL A 31 0.26 -31.45 -12.15
C VAL A 31 1.66 -30.93 -11.89
N LEU A 32 1.77 -29.68 -11.45
CA LEU A 32 3.04 -29.08 -11.04
C LEU A 32 3.07 -29.01 -9.50
N LEU A 33 3.95 -29.78 -8.89
CA LEU A 33 4.23 -29.72 -7.47
C LEU A 33 5.35 -28.71 -7.22
N PHE A 34 5.00 -27.64 -6.51
CA PHE A 34 5.87 -26.55 -6.11
C PHE A 34 6.12 -26.60 -4.60
N SER A 35 7.39 -26.51 -4.19
CA SER A 35 7.79 -26.62 -2.78
C SER A 35 8.90 -25.64 -2.40
N LYS A 36 8.88 -24.42 -2.97
CA LYS A 36 9.78 -23.34 -2.57
C LYS A 36 9.38 -22.82 -1.18
N THR A 37 10.37 -22.52 -0.35
CA THR A 37 10.21 -21.94 0.99
C THR A 37 11.12 -20.72 1.11
N ALA A 38 10.56 -19.57 1.46
CA ALA A 38 11.31 -18.35 1.77
C ALA A 38 11.50 -18.15 3.29
N ASP A 39 10.78 -18.94 4.11
CA ASP A 39 10.93 -18.98 5.56
C ASP A 39 11.19 -20.43 6.04
N HIS A 40 10.34 -21.01 6.87
CA HIS A 40 10.57 -22.35 7.44
C HIS A 40 10.57 -23.46 6.38
N HIS A 41 11.60 -24.31 6.39
CA HIS A 41 11.71 -25.47 5.51
C HIS A 41 11.31 -26.76 6.24
N HIS A 42 10.23 -27.41 5.78
CA HIS A 42 9.71 -28.63 6.39
C HIS A 42 10.47 -29.87 5.92
N SER A 43 10.92 -30.72 6.87
CA SER A 43 11.66 -31.95 6.55
C SER A 43 10.87 -32.98 5.75
N SER A 44 9.53 -32.89 5.77
CA SER A 44 8.63 -33.82 5.12
C SER A 44 8.42 -33.57 3.62
N ILE A 45 8.93 -32.46 3.08
CA ILE A 45 8.82 -32.13 1.65
C ILE A 45 9.31 -33.28 0.76
N PRO A 46 10.49 -33.90 0.96
CA PRO A 46 10.94 -35.03 0.14
C PRO A 46 10.01 -36.25 0.21
N ALA A 47 9.45 -36.55 1.40
CA ALA A 47 8.49 -37.64 1.57
C ALA A 47 7.18 -37.37 0.82
N GLY A 48 6.68 -36.14 0.91
CA GLY A 48 5.48 -35.69 0.19
C GLY A 48 5.64 -35.68 -1.32
N VAL A 49 6.77 -35.18 -1.82
CA VAL A 49 7.11 -35.22 -3.26
C VAL A 49 7.05 -36.66 -3.79
N LYS A 50 7.76 -37.58 -3.12
CA LYS A 50 7.80 -38.99 -3.52
C LYS A 50 6.40 -39.62 -3.51
N ALA A 51 5.65 -39.41 -2.43
CA ALA A 51 4.31 -39.98 -2.30
C ALA A 51 3.34 -39.48 -3.39
N ILE A 52 3.39 -38.19 -3.72
CA ILE A 52 2.51 -37.61 -4.76
C ILE A 52 2.92 -38.10 -6.15
N GLN A 53 4.21 -38.24 -6.45
CA GLN A 53 4.68 -38.86 -7.69
C GLN A 53 4.17 -40.31 -7.83
N GLU A 54 4.26 -41.11 -6.77
CA GLU A 54 3.72 -42.47 -6.76
C GLU A 54 2.19 -42.50 -6.94
N LEU A 55 1.46 -41.56 -6.34
CA LEU A 55 0.02 -41.40 -6.55
C LEU A 55 -0.29 -41.12 -8.01
N GLY A 56 0.45 -40.20 -8.64
CA GLY A 56 0.33 -39.89 -10.07
C GLY A 56 0.52 -41.11 -10.96
N ALA A 57 1.64 -41.81 -10.77
CA ALA A 57 1.97 -43.03 -11.52
C ALA A 57 0.86 -44.11 -11.40
N LYS A 58 0.26 -44.27 -10.22
CA LYS A 58 -0.81 -45.24 -9.96
C LYS A 58 -2.19 -44.81 -10.46
N ASN A 59 -2.42 -43.51 -10.68
CA ASN A 59 -3.75 -42.95 -10.95
C ASN A 59 -3.86 -42.21 -12.29
N GLY A 60 -2.87 -42.34 -13.18
CA GLY A 60 -2.96 -41.86 -14.56
C GLY A 60 -2.78 -40.35 -14.72
N PHE A 61 -1.94 -39.72 -13.89
CA PHE A 61 -1.49 -38.33 -14.09
C PHE A 61 0.01 -38.19 -13.84
N ILE A 62 0.65 -37.24 -14.53
CA ILE A 62 2.09 -36.97 -14.42
C ILE A 62 2.30 -35.90 -13.36
N VAL A 63 3.34 -36.05 -12.53
CA VAL A 63 3.72 -35.07 -11.50
C VAL A 63 5.09 -34.50 -11.86
N ASP A 64 5.12 -33.23 -12.28
CA ASP A 64 6.37 -32.46 -12.38
C ASP A 64 6.63 -31.78 -11.04
N THR A 65 7.89 -31.68 -10.63
CA THR A 65 8.28 -31.09 -9.34
C THR A 65 9.25 -29.94 -9.54
N THR A 66 9.12 -28.88 -8.76
CA THR A 66 10.06 -27.76 -8.85
C THR A 66 10.11 -26.93 -7.55
N THR A 67 11.25 -26.29 -7.34
CA THR A 67 11.41 -25.16 -6.39
C THR A 67 11.71 -23.85 -7.12
N ASP A 68 11.75 -23.88 -8.46
CA ASP A 68 12.07 -22.76 -9.33
C ASP A 68 10.79 -21.98 -9.67
N ASP A 69 10.65 -20.79 -9.12
CA ASP A 69 9.53 -19.88 -9.33
C ASP A 69 9.48 -19.32 -10.76
N ASN A 70 10.53 -19.45 -11.57
CA ASN A 70 10.47 -19.13 -13.00
C ASN A 70 9.48 -20.03 -13.77
N LYS A 71 8.99 -21.11 -13.15
CA LYS A 71 7.89 -21.91 -13.71
C LYS A 71 6.53 -21.21 -13.66
N PHE A 72 6.37 -20.12 -12.91
CA PHE A 72 5.18 -19.27 -12.89
C PHE A 72 5.18 -18.30 -14.08
N ALA A 73 5.24 -18.89 -15.27
CA ALA A 73 5.03 -18.23 -16.56
C ALA A 73 3.80 -18.83 -17.24
N GLU A 74 3.03 -18.02 -17.96
CA GLU A 74 1.74 -18.46 -18.53
C GLU A 74 1.89 -19.69 -19.45
N ASP A 75 2.91 -19.71 -20.32
CA ASP A 75 3.20 -20.85 -21.21
C ASP A 75 3.64 -22.12 -20.49
N SER A 76 4.14 -21.98 -19.26
CA SER A 76 4.45 -23.09 -18.38
C SER A 76 3.15 -23.61 -17.74
N LEU A 77 2.39 -22.74 -17.07
CA LEU A 77 1.21 -23.13 -16.28
C LEU A 77 0.08 -23.72 -17.13
N LYS A 78 -0.08 -23.29 -18.39
CA LYS A 78 -1.03 -23.85 -19.36
C LYS A 78 -0.97 -25.37 -19.52
N LYS A 79 0.18 -25.99 -19.21
CA LYS A 79 0.40 -27.44 -19.33
C LYS A 79 -0.26 -28.23 -18.19
N TYR A 80 -0.58 -27.59 -17.07
CA TYR A 80 -0.94 -28.24 -15.82
C TYR A 80 -2.44 -28.19 -15.52
N ALA A 81 -2.97 -29.32 -15.05
CA ALA A 81 -4.35 -29.49 -14.62
C ALA A 81 -4.58 -28.89 -13.24
N ALA A 82 -3.59 -29.05 -12.36
CA ALA A 82 -3.56 -28.41 -11.08
C ALA A 82 -2.12 -28.05 -10.69
N LEU A 83 -1.99 -27.04 -9.85
CA LEU A 83 -0.76 -26.72 -9.12
C LEU A 83 -0.90 -27.27 -7.71
N ILE A 84 0.18 -27.80 -7.16
CA ILE A 84 0.24 -28.31 -5.79
C ILE A 84 1.32 -27.51 -5.05
N PHE A 85 0.92 -26.74 -4.04
CA PHE A 85 1.84 -26.09 -3.12
C PHE A 85 2.04 -27.02 -1.93
N LEU A 86 3.22 -27.63 -1.85
CA LEU A 86 3.58 -28.57 -0.80
C LEU A 86 4.47 -27.86 0.24
N SER A 87 3.87 -27.52 1.38
CA SER A 87 4.57 -26.92 2.53
C SER A 87 5.40 -25.69 2.16
N THR A 88 4.91 -24.86 1.25
CA THR A 88 5.53 -23.58 0.87
C THR A 88 5.37 -22.56 1.99
N THR A 89 6.39 -21.75 2.28
CA THR A 89 6.36 -20.76 3.37
C THR A 89 6.95 -19.42 2.93
N GLY A 90 6.46 -18.32 3.51
CA GLY A 90 6.91 -16.96 3.22
C GLY A 90 6.45 -16.41 1.86
N ASN A 91 7.12 -15.36 1.38
CA ASN A 91 6.83 -14.75 0.08
C ASN A 91 7.68 -15.42 -1.02
N ILE A 92 7.04 -16.20 -1.89
CA ILE A 92 7.71 -17.15 -2.80
C ILE A 92 7.52 -16.80 -4.28
N LEU A 93 6.50 -16.00 -4.60
CA LEU A 93 6.23 -15.41 -5.91
C LEU A 93 6.39 -13.88 -5.85
N SER A 94 6.70 -13.26 -6.98
CA SER A 94 6.89 -11.81 -7.04
C SER A 94 6.33 -11.23 -8.34
N GLY A 95 5.79 -10.01 -8.25
CA GLY A 95 5.38 -9.19 -9.40
C GLY A 95 4.49 -9.96 -10.39
N ASN A 96 5.04 -10.27 -11.57
CA ASN A 96 4.29 -10.96 -12.61
C ASN A 96 3.98 -12.44 -12.31
N GLN A 97 4.72 -13.09 -11.42
CA GLN A 97 4.47 -14.49 -11.06
C GLN A 97 3.13 -14.62 -10.32
N GLU A 98 2.80 -13.68 -9.42
CA GLU A 98 1.48 -13.58 -8.79
C GLU A 98 0.39 -13.40 -9.86
N ASN A 99 0.56 -12.41 -10.75
CA ASN A 99 -0.40 -12.14 -11.82
C ASN A 99 -0.62 -13.36 -12.73
N VAL A 100 0.43 -14.15 -13.00
CA VAL A 100 0.34 -15.39 -13.78
C VAL A 100 -0.45 -16.46 -13.03
N LEU A 101 -0.31 -16.58 -11.70
CA LEU A 101 -1.12 -17.48 -10.90
C LEU A 101 -2.59 -17.03 -10.85
N GLU A 102 -2.88 -15.73 -10.70
CA GLU A 102 -4.26 -15.19 -10.81
C GLU A 102 -4.89 -15.61 -12.14
N ARG A 103 -4.17 -15.34 -13.24
CA ARG A 103 -4.65 -15.68 -14.60
C ARG A 103 -4.84 -17.18 -14.80
N TYR A 104 -3.99 -18.02 -14.22
CA TYR A 104 -4.13 -19.48 -14.28
C TYR A 104 -5.42 -19.95 -13.60
N ILE A 105 -5.74 -19.40 -12.42
CA ILE A 105 -6.96 -19.72 -11.68
C ILE A 105 -8.19 -19.17 -12.41
N GLN A 106 -8.14 -17.93 -12.91
CA GLN A 106 -9.18 -17.31 -13.76
C GLN A 106 -9.48 -18.08 -15.04
N ALA A 107 -8.46 -18.74 -15.60
CA ALA A 107 -8.63 -19.62 -16.75
C ALA A 107 -9.34 -20.94 -16.39
N GLY A 108 -9.51 -21.26 -15.10
CA GLY A 108 -10.10 -22.52 -14.63
C GLY A 108 -9.08 -23.58 -14.20
N GLY A 109 -7.85 -23.17 -13.91
CA GLY A 109 -6.82 -24.03 -13.34
C GLY A 109 -7.17 -24.54 -11.94
N GLY A 110 -6.69 -25.74 -11.60
CA GLY A 110 -6.85 -26.32 -10.27
C GLY A 110 -5.73 -25.93 -9.30
N PHE A 111 -6.02 -25.85 -8.02
CA PHE A 111 -5.02 -25.59 -6.98
C PHE A 111 -5.19 -26.52 -5.79
N VAL A 112 -4.07 -27.00 -5.26
CA VAL A 112 -3.98 -27.85 -4.07
C VAL A 112 -2.95 -27.23 -3.12
N GLY A 113 -3.38 -26.80 -1.95
CA GLY A 113 -2.46 -26.44 -0.86
C GLY A 113 -2.35 -27.59 0.15
N ILE A 114 -1.12 -27.91 0.56
CA ILE A 114 -0.84 -28.94 1.57
C ILE A 114 -0.01 -28.32 2.67
N HIS A 115 -0.45 -28.54 3.91
CA HIS A 115 0.17 -28.11 5.15
C HIS A 115 0.47 -26.60 5.17
N ALA A 116 1.76 -26.24 5.08
CA ALA A 116 2.20 -24.87 5.23
C ALA A 116 1.82 -23.93 4.07
N ALA A 117 1.08 -24.38 3.05
CA ALA A 117 0.63 -23.49 1.97
C ALA A 117 -0.17 -22.25 2.45
N THR A 118 -0.77 -22.28 3.64
CA THR A 118 -1.41 -21.11 4.30
C THR A 118 -0.43 -20.20 5.05
N ASP A 119 0.84 -20.60 5.15
CA ASP A 119 1.97 -19.85 5.67
C ASP A 119 2.79 -19.20 4.54
N ALA A 120 2.17 -18.97 3.38
CA ALA A 120 2.78 -18.31 2.24
C ALA A 120 1.94 -17.10 1.77
N GLU A 121 2.60 -16.16 1.07
CA GLU A 121 1.95 -15.05 0.35
C GLU A 121 1.02 -14.18 1.22
N TYR A 122 1.49 -13.79 2.40
CA TYR A 122 0.75 -12.97 3.36
C TYR A 122 0.33 -11.59 2.81
N ASP A 123 1.11 -11.05 1.87
CA ASP A 123 0.96 -9.69 1.32
C ASP A 123 -0.07 -9.62 0.21
N TRP A 124 -0.48 -10.79 -0.27
CA TRP A 124 -1.27 -10.92 -1.46
C TRP A 124 -2.67 -11.37 -1.05
N GLY A 125 -3.52 -10.41 -0.72
CA GLY A 125 -4.86 -10.69 -0.20
C GLY A 125 -5.73 -11.54 -1.13
N TRP A 126 -5.46 -11.55 -2.44
CA TRP A 126 -6.09 -12.47 -3.38
C TRP A 126 -5.70 -13.93 -3.09
N TYR A 127 -4.43 -14.22 -2.80
CA TYR A 127 -3.97 -15.56 -2.40
C TYR A 127 -4.66 -16.01 -1.12
N GLY A 128 -4.72 -15.16 -0.09
CA GLY A 128 -5.43 -15.47 1.16
C GLY A 128 -6.90 -15.85 0.97
N ARG A 129 -7.60 -15.18 0.04
CA ARG A 129 -8.98 -15.52 -0.34
C ARG A 129 -9.05 -16.84 -1.12
N MET A 130 -8.09 -17.09 -2.01
CA MET A 130 -7.98 -18.33 -2.79
C MET A 130 -7.71 -19.53 -1.90
N ILE A 131 -6.60 -19.51 -1.13
CA ILE A 131 -6.18 -20.62 -0.26
C ILE A 131 -7.18 -20.84 0.87
N GLY A 132 -7.85 -19.77 1.33
CA GLY A 132 -8.98 -19.82 2.25
C GLY A 132 -8.60 -19.66 3.72
N GLY A 133 -7.34 -19.39 4.06
CA GLY A 133 -6.91 -19.08 5.42
C GLY A 133 -5.45 -18.64 5.51
N TYR A 134 -5.09 -18.00 6.63
CA TYR A 134 -3.70 -17.65 6.93
C TYR A 134 -3.27 -18.25 8.26
N PHE A 135 -2.14 -18.93 8.26
CA PHE A 135 -1.47 -19.43 9.46
C PHE A 135 -1.16 -18.27 10.43
N VAL A 136 -1.15 -18.57 11.74
CA VAL A 136 -0.68 -17.63 12.76
C VAL A 136 0.32 -18.25 13.73
N ASN A 137 0.03 -19.45 14.23
CA ASN A 137 0.92 -20.23 15.09
C ASN A 137 0.42 -21.68 15.19
N HIS A 138 1.16 -22.54 15.89
CA HIS A 138 0.76 -23.91 16.22
C HIS A 138 1.33 -24.31 17.60
N PRO A 139 0.73 -25.28 18.31
CA PRO A 139 1.33 -25.90 19.47
C PRO A 139 2.34 -26.99 19.07
N ALA A 140 2.90 -27.69 20.05
CA ALA A 140 3.73 -28.85 19.79
C ALA A 140 2.94 -29.96 19.06
N GLN A 141 3.63 -30.71 18.19
CA GLN A 141 3.07 -31.85 17.48
C GLN A 141 2.48 -32.87 18.45
N GLN A 142 1.21 -33.22 18.28
CA GLN A 142 0.47 -34.08 19.20
C GLN A 142 -0.68 -34.80 18.49
N GLU A 143 -1.29 -35.78 19.15
CA GLU A 143 -2.50 -36.41 18.63
C GLU A 143 -3.72 -35.50 18.82
N ALA A 144 -4.63 -35.52 17.84
CA ALA A 144 -5.94 -34.90 17.94
C ALA A 144 -6.98 -35.73 17.19
N ASN A 145 -8.26 -35.48 17.51
CA ASN A 145 -9.40 -36.02 16.80
C ASN A 145 -9.83 -35.05 15.71
N LEU A 146 -9.82 -35.52 14.45
CA LEU A 146 -10.40 -34.82 13.33
C LEU A 146 -11.84 -35.29 13.10
N ILE A 147 -12.74 -34.35 12.85
CA ILE A 147 -14.16 -34.58 12.56
C ILE A 147 -14.38 -34.40 11.06
N ILE A 148 -14.90 -35.43 10.39
CA ILE A 148 -15.18 -35.38 8.96
C ILE A 148 -16.60 -34.86 8.75
N ASN A 149 -16.71 -33.63 8.25
CA ASN A 149 -17.98 -32.91 8.12
C ASN A 149 -18.75 -33.29 6.85
N ASP A 150 -18.04 -33.67 5.79
CA ASP A 150 -18.62 -34.12 4.52
C ASP A 150 -17.91 -35.39 4.07
N LYS A 151 -18.65 -36.49 3.89
CA LYS A 151 -18.14 -37.78 3.41
C LYS A 151 -18.46 -38.06 1.93
N ASN A 152 -19.10 -37.13 1.24
CA ASN A 152 -19.43 -37.27 -0.18
C ASN A 152 -18.33 -36.73 -1.10
N HIS A 153 -17.39 -35.95 -0.56
CA HIS A 153 -16.27 -35.41 -1.32
C HIS A 153 -15.18 -36.49 -1.54
N PRO A 154 -14.55 -36.56 -2.73
CA PRO A 154 -13.51 -37.57 -3.02
C PRO A 154 -12.31 -37.57 -2.07
N ALA A 155 -12.04 -36.43 -1.42
CA ALA A 155 -10.96 -36.33 -0.43
C ALA A 155 -11.31 -36.96 0.92
N THR A 156 -12.58 -37.22 1.22
CA THR A 156 -13.02 -37.65 2.56
C THR A 156 -13.92 -38.89 2.55
N ASP A 157 -14.30 -39.40 1.36
CA ASP A 157 -15.17 -40.56 1.17
C ASP A 157 -14.72 -41.84 1.89
N SER A 158 -13.41 -42.00 2.02
CA SER A 158 -12.75 -43.17 2.60
C SER A 158 -12.31 -42.97 4.05
N LEU A 159 -12.54 -41.79 4.63
CA LEU A 159 -12.17 -41.49 6.00
C LEU A 159 -13.26 -41.95 7.00
N PRO A 160 -12.87 -42.37 8.22
CA PRO A 160 -13.82 -42.60 9.31
C PRO A 160 -14.47 -41.27 9.76
N ALA A 161 -15.63 -41.31 10.41
CA ALA A 161 -16.32 -40.09 10.87
C ALA A 161 -15.48 -39.25 11.85
N THR A 162 -14.72 -39.93 12.70
CA THR A 162 -13.68 -39.34 13.54
C THR A 162 -12.35 -39.99 13.19
N TRP A 163 -11.35 -39.18 12.85
CA TRP A 163 -10.03 -39.64 12.46
C TRP A 163 -8.98 -39.12 13.44
N ARG A 164 -8.51 -40.00 14.33
CA ARG A 164 -7.43 -39.69 15.27
C ARG A 164 -6.08 -39.84 14.58
N ARG A 165 -5.25 -38.80 14.62
CA ARG A 165 -3.89 -38.79 14.06
C ARG A 165 -2.98 -37.82 14.80
N LYS A 166 -1.67 -38.00 14.65
CA LYS A 166 -0.63 -37.08 15.11
C LYS A 166 -0.19 -36.19 13.94
N ASP A 167 -0.10 -34.89 14.18
CA ASP A 167 0.47 -33.90 13.25
C ASP A 167 0.85 -32.63 14.04
N GLU A 168 1.27 -31.59 13.33
CA GLU A 168 1.30 -30.21 13.81
C GLU A 168 -0.06 -29.54 13.50
N TRP A 169 -0.65 -28.79 14.44
CA TRP A 169 -2.02 -28.26 14.29
C TRP A 169 -2.02 -26.73 14.19
N TYR A 170 -2.32 -26.20 13.02
CA TYR A 170 -2.30 -24.77 12.77
C TYR A 170 -3.51 -24.07 13.37
N ASN A 171 -3.23 -22.99 14.08
CA ASN A 171 -4.22 -21.94 14.32
C ASN A 171 -4.21 -20.97 13.13
N PHE A 172 -5.38 -20.41 12.83
CA PHE A 172 -5.57 -19.48 11.73
C PHE A 172 -6.06 -18.12 12.23
N LYS A 173 -5.45 -17.03 11.76
CA LYS A 173 -5.94 -15.66 12.05
C LYS A 173 -7.19 -15.30 11.24
N TYR A 174 -7.35 -15.94 10.09
CA TYR A 174 -8.42 -15.73 9.14
C TYR A 174 -8.77 -17.07 8.51
N VAL A 175 -10.07 -17.37 8.41
CA VAL A 175 -10.59 -18.42 7.55
C VAL A 175 -11.72 -17.84 6.73
N ASN A 176 -11.66 -18.06 5.42
CA ASN A 176 -12.69 -17.61 4.50
C ASN A 176 -14.01 -18.34 4.79
N LYS A 177 -15.08 -17.59 5.03
CA LYS A 177 -16.40 -18.15 5.40
C LYS A 177 -17.12 -18.85 4.25
N ASP A 178 -16.69 -18.60 3.01
CA ASP A 178 -17.31 -19.16 1.81
C ASP A 178 -16.76 -20.56 1.45
N VAL A 179 -15.73 -21.03 2.17
CA VAL A 179 -15.16 -22.37 1.94
C VAL A 179 -16.09 -23.47 2.46
N LYS A 180 -16.06 -24.61 1.78
CA LYS A 180 -16.77 -25.81 2.22
C LYS A 180 -15.83 -26.66 3.06
N VAL A 181 -16.04 -26.65 4.37
CA VAL A 181 -15.19 -27.37 5.33
C VAL A 181 -15.43 -28.88 5.20
N LEU A 182 -14.37 -29.63 4.92
CA LEU A 182 -14.35 -31.09 4.82
C LEU A 182 -13.98 -31.74 6.16
N ILE A 183 -13.00 -31.15 6.84
CA ILE A 183 -12.44 -31.67 8.08
C ILE A 183 -12.32 -30.52 9.08
N SER A 184 -12.75 -30.76 10.32
CA SER A 184 -12.49 -29.91 11.48
C SER A 184 -11.63 -30.65 12.51
N ILE A 185 -10.99 -29.93 13.42
CA ILE A 185 -10.31 -30.51 14.59
C ILE A 185 -11.12 -30.27 15.86
N ASP A 186 -11.14 -31.25 16.76
CA ASP A 186 -11.72 -31.11 18.10
C ASP A 186 -10.68 -30.54 19.06
N GLU A 187 -10.78 -29.24 19.38
CA GLU A 187 -9.88 -28.56 20.33
C GLU A 187 -9.93 -29.14 21.75
N LYS A 188 -10.92 -29.97 22.10
CA LYS A 188 -10.97 -30.66 23.40
C LYS A 188 -10.09 -31.92 23.44
N SER A 189 -9.64 -32.37 22.27
CA SER A 189 -8.82 -33.58 22.13
C SER A 189 -7.31 -33.33 22.20
N TYR A 190 -6.88 -32.06 22.19
CA TYR A 190 -5.49 -31.64 22.22
C TYR A 190 -5.32 -30.30 22.97
N THR A 191 -4.10 -29.77 23.08
CA THR A 191 -3.83 -28.49 23.75
C THR A 191 -3.25 -27.45 22.80
N GLY A 192 -3.68 -26.18 22.94
CA GLY A 192 -3.15 -25.03 22.20
C GLY A 192 -3.95 -24.57 20.97
N GLY A 193 -5.16 -25.11 20.74
CA GLY A 193 -6.11 -24.56 19.77
C GLY A 193 -6.65 -23.19 20.18
N THR A 194 -6.84 -22.29 19.22
CA THR A 194 -7.35 -20.92 19.45
C THR A 194 -8.45 -20.48 18.49
N ASN A 195 -8.97 -21.38 17.67
CA ASN A 195 -10.02 -21.11 16.68
C ASN A 195 -11.43 -21.52 17.18
N GLY A 196 -11.51 -22.18 18.34
CA GLY A 196 -12.75 -22.52 19.02
C GLY A 196 -13.52 -23.68 18.37
N ASP A 197 -14.85 -23.72 18.58
CA ASP A 197 -15.70 -24.82 18.09
C ASP A 197 -15.76 -24.95 16.56
N SER A 198 -15.24 -23.96 15.82
CA SER A 198 -15.18 -23.93 14.36
C SER A 198 -13.73 -23.84 13.88
N HIS A 199 -12.97 -24.92 14.07
CA HIS A 199 -11.57 -25.02 13.67
C HIS A 199 -11.40 -25.94 12.44
N PRO A 200 -11.40 -25.40 11.20
CA PRO A 200 -11.29 -26.19 9.98
C PRO A 200 -9.84 -26.57 9.66
N MET A 201 -9.62 -27.81 9.23
CA MET A 201 -8.32 -28.40 8.86
C MET A 201 -8.24 -28.79 7.38
N SER A 202 -9.37 -28.90 6.68
CA SER A 202 -9.38 -29.09 5.23
C SER A 202 -10.68 -28.56 4.64
N TRP A 203 -10.59 -27.95 3.47
CA TRP A 203 -11.74 -27.36 2.79
C TRP A 203 -11.54 -27.32 1.27
N TYR A 204 -12.63 -27.04 0.57
CA TYR A 204 -12.63 -26.79 -0.85
C TYR A 204 -13.62 -25.68 -1.22
N HIS A 205 -13.40 -25.04 -2.37
CA HIS A 205 -14.37 -24.16 -3.01
C HIS A 205 -13.99 -23.93 -4.48
N GLU A 206 -14.84 -23.18 -5.18
CA GLU A 206 -14.48 -22.56 -6.44
C GLU A 206 -14.09 -21.11 -6.14
N PHE A 207 -12.97 -20.66 -6.69
CA PHE A 207 -12.48 -19.31 -6.48
C PHE A 207 -11.95 -18.75 -7.79
N ASP A 208 -12.49 -17.59 -8.17
CA ASP A 208 -12.08 -16.84 -9.35
C ASP A 208 -11.96 -17.73 -10.60
N GLY A 209 -12.94 -18.61 -10.84
CA GLY A 209 -12.98 -19.54 -11.97
C GLY A 209 -12.28 -20.89 -11.77
N GLY A 210 -11.37 -21.03 -10.80
CA GLY A 210 -10.62 -22.25 -10.51
C GLY A 210 -11.20 -23.09 -9.37
N ARG A 211 -10.70 -24.33 -9.24
CA ARG A 211 -11.06 -25.26 -8.15
C ARG A 211 -9.93 -25.37 -7.15
N ILE A 212 -10.21 -24.99 -5.90
CA ILE A 212 -9.21 -24.96 -4.84
C ILE A 212 -9.53 -26.03 -3.81
N PHE A 213 -8.53 -26.81 -3.45
CA PHE A 213 -8.54 -27.72 -2.32
C PHE A 213 -7.38 -27.37 -1.39
N TYR A 214 -7.64 -27.40 -0.08
CA TYR A 214 -6.60 -27.24 0.93
C TYR A 214 -6.73 -28.31 2.01
N THR A 215 -5.58 -28.77 2.51
CA THR A 215 -5.49 -29.56 3.73
C THR A 215 -4.31 -29.08 4.56
N GLU A 216 -4.54 -28.83 5.84
CA GLU A 216 -3.53 -28.42 6.83
C GLU A 216 -2.62 -29.59 7.23
N LEU A 217 -3.07 -30.81 6.98
CA LEU A 217 -2.36 -32.02 7.34
C LEU A 217 -1.08 -32.21 6.50
N GLY A 218 -0.13 -32.97 7.04
CA GLY A 218 1.05 -33.43 6.30
C GLY A 218 2.37 -32.80 6.73
N HIS A 219 2.47 -32.33 7.99
CA HIS A 219 3.72 -31.84 8.56
C HIS A 219 4.78 -32.93 8.63
N THR A 220 4.38 -34.15 8.99
CA THR A 220 5.28 -35.27 9.34
C THR A 220 5.58 -36.18 8.14
N ASP A 221 6.81 -36.72 8.09
CA ASP A 221 7.22 -37.73 7.11
C ASP A 221 6.28 -38.95 7.13
N GLU A 222 5.89 -39.40 8.33
CA GLU A 222 5.03 -40.57 8.54
C GLU A 222 3.65 -40.40 7.91
N SER A 223 3.15 -39.17 7.77
CA SER A 223 1.85 -38.90 7.15
C SER A 223 1.80 -39.47 5.74
N TYR A 224 2.87 -39.28 4.97
CA TYR A 224 2.98 -39.73 3.58
C TYR A 224 3.15 -41.25 3.42
N LEU A 225 3.22 -41.99 4.53
CA LEU A 225 3.15 -43.46 4.55
C LEU A 225 1.75 -43.98 4.91
N LYS A 226 0.83 -43.12 5.40
CA LYS A 226 -0.49 -43.56 5.87
C LYS A 226 -1.49 -43.68 4.71
N PRO A 227 -2.10 -44.86 4.49
CA PRO A 227 -3.04 -45.07 3.37
C PRO A 227 -4.23 -44.10 3.35
N LEU A 228 -4.79 -43.74 4.52
CA LEU A 228 -5.91 -42.81 4.61
C LEU A 228 -5.52 -41.39 4.19
N PHE A 229 -4.31 -40.94 4.55
CA PHE A 229 -3.83 -39.62 4.15
C PHE A 229 -3.52 -39.56 2.65
N LEU A 230 -2.92 -40.62 2.10
CA LEU A 230 -2.68 -40.73 0.66
C LEU A 230 -3.98 -40.71 -0.16
N LYS A 231 -5.05 -41.34 0.32
CA LYS A 231 -6.39 -41.25 -0.29
C LYS A 231 -6.97 -39.83 -0.20
N HIS A 232 -6.80 -39.18 0.95
CA HIS A 232 -7.26 -37.80 1.15
C HIS A 232 -6.61 -36.82 0.17
N ILE A 233 -5.27 -36.82 0.06
CA ILE A 233 -4.55 -36.00 -0.91
C ILE A 233 -4.96 -36.34 -2.34
N LEU A 234 -5.05 -37.63 -2.69
CA LEU A 234 -5.44 -38.06 -4.03
C LEU A 234 -6.83 -37.52 -4.42
N GLY A 235 -7.80 -37.57 -3.50
CA GLY A 235 -9.13 -37.04 -3.71
C GLY A 235 -9.13 -35.52 -3.91
N GLY A 236 -8.33 -34.78 -3.13
CA GLY A 236 -8.12 -33.34 -3.30
C GLY A 236 -7.50 -32.98 -4.66
N ILE A 237 -6.45 -33.71 -5.07
CA ILE A 237 -5.82 -33.53 -6.39
C ILE A 237 -6.82 -33.82 -7.51
N LYS A 238 -7.60 -34.90 -7.42
CA LYS A 238 -8.64 -35.24 -8.41
C LYS A 238 -9.72 -34.17 -8.51
N TYR A 239 -10.18 -33.65 -7.36
CA TYR A 239 -11.12 -32.53 -7.34
C TYR A 239 -10.55 -31.29 -8.04
N ALA A 240 -9.34 -30.88 -7.68
CA ALA A 240 -8.69 -29.69 -8.25
C ALA A 240 -8.49 -29.81 -9.77
N MET A 241 -7.93 -30.95 -10.23
CA MET A 241 -7.75 -31.22 -11.66
C MET A 241 -9.07 -31.18 -12.42
N GLY A 242 -10.06 -31.96 -11.92
CA GLY A 242 -11.25 -32.45 -12.62
C GLY A 242 -11.15 -32.47 -14.14
N ASP A 243 -12.22 -32.04 -14.84
CA ASP A 243 -12.32 -32.24 -16.30
C ASP A 243 -12.05 -30.97 -17.15
N ASN A 244 -11.79 -29.82 -16.50
CA ASN A 244 -11.65 -28.54 -17.20
C ASN A 244 -10.27 -28.39 -17.87
N THR A 245 -10.27 -27.71 -19.01
CA THR A 245 -9.06 -27.17 -19.64
C THR A 245 -9.02 -25.67 -19.39
N ALA A 246 -7.85 -25.14 -19.01
CA ALA A 246 -7.68 -23.73 -18.71
C ALA A 246 -7.94 -22.87 -19.96
N ASP A 247 -8.95 -22.01 -19.91
CA ASP A 247 -9.30 -21.05 -20.96
C ASP A 247 -8.84 -19.64 -20.57
N TYR A 248 -7.62 -19.30 -20.99
CA TYR A 248 -6.99 -18.02 -20.69
C TYR A 248 -7.71 -16.80 -21.30
N LYS A 249 -8.74 -16.99 -22.14
CA LYS A 249 -9.61 -15.88 -22.57
C LYS A 249 -10.49 -15.35 -21.44
N LYS A 250 -10.67 -16.14 -20.36
CA LYS A 250 -11.41 -15.73 -19.16
C LYS A 250 -10.55 -14.95 -18.16
N ALA A 251 -9.23 -15.00 -18.32
CA ALA A 251 -8.29 -14.31 -17.43
C ALA A 251 -8.39 -12.80 -17.62
N HIS A 252 -8.65 -12.09 -16.52
CA HIS A 252 -8.86 -10.64 -16.50
C HIS A 252 -7.74 -9.89 -15.77
N THR A 253 -6.95 -10.55 -14.93
CA THR A 253 -5.73 -9.97 -14.39
C THR A 253 -4.76 -9.64 -15.52
N LYS A 254 -4.26 -8.40 -15.52
CA LYS A 254 -3.26 -7.92 -16.48
C LYS A 254 -1.86 -8.28 -15.99
N LEU A 255 -0.94 -8.54 -16.91
CA LEU A 255 0.48 -8.65 -16.57
C LEU A 255 1.09 -7.25 -16.45
N ALA A 256 1.96 -7.07 -15.47
CA ALA A 256 2.79 -5.88 -15.32
C ALA A 256 3.73 -5.75 -16.53
N PRO A 257 3.95 -4.53 -17.05
CA PRO A 257 4.95 -4.30 -18.09
C PRO A 257 6.35 -4.68 -17.62
N ASP A 258 7.19 -5.17 -18.52
CA ASP A 258 8.62 -5.42 -18.24
C ASP A 258 9.31 -4.06 -17.95
N GLU A 259 10.14 -3.98 -16.90
CA GLU A 259 10.92 -2.79 -16.56
C GLU A 259 11.77 -2.30 -17.73
N LYS A 260 12.24 -3.19 -18.62
CA LYS A 260 12.99 -2.84 -19.84
C LYS A 260 12.19 -1.96 -20.80
N GLY A 261 10.86 -1.95 -20.69
CA GLY A 261 10.00 -1.02 -21.42
C GLY A 261 10.12 0.42 -20.93
N PHE A 262 10.62 0.65 -19.71
CA PHE A 262 10.83 1.97 -19.16
C PHE A 262 12.25 2.48 -19.42
N ALA A 263 12.36 3.78 -19.69
CA ALA A 263 13.63 4.46 -19.86
C ALA A 263 13.72 5.66 -18.92
N ARG A 264 14.79 5.68 -18.11
CA ARG A 264 15.14 6.81 -17.24
C ARG A 264 15.94 7.85 -18.05
N THR A 265 15.32 8.98 -18.34
CA THR A 265 15.94 10.09 -19.07
C THR A 265 16.36 11.19 -18.10
N GLN A 266 17.67 11.39 -17.90
CA GLN A 266 18.18 12.50 -17.10
C GLN A 266 17.97 13.83 -17.84
N LEU A 267 17.21 14.75 -17.26
CA LEU A 267 16.97 16.09 -17.83
C LEU A 267 17.96 17.11 -17.28
N VAL A 268 18.21 17.08 -15.98
CA VAL A 268 19.13 17.98 -15.26
C VAL A 268 19.84 17.18 -14.17
N GLN A 269 21.14 17.42 -13.95
CA GLN A 269 21.91 16.79 -12.87
C GLN A 269 22.93 17.77 -12.27
N GLY A 270 23.17 17.69 -10.96
CA GLY A 270 24.16 18.50 -10.22
C GLY A 270 23.87 20.01 -10.15
N THR A 271 22.68 20.43 -10.62
CA THR A 271 22.29 21.85 -10.66
C THR A 271 21.67 22.29 -9.34
N PHE A 272 20.77 21.47 -8.79
CA PHE A 272 19.99 21.83 -7.62
C PHE A 272 20.78 21.68 -6.32
N PHE A 273 20.42 22.50 -5.34
CA PHE A 273 21.01 22.51 -4.00
C PHE A 273 20.10 21.77 -3.03
N GLU A 274 18.94 22.33 -2.70
CA GLU A 274 17.97 21.72 -1.77
C GLU A 274 16.59 21.77 -2.45
N PRO A 275 16.40 21.01 -3.54
CA PRO A 275 15.14 21.05 -4.28
C PRO A 275 14.01 20.52 -3.39
N THR A 276 12.88 21.21 -3.37
CA THR A 276 11.73 20.84 -2.55
C THR A 276 10.65 20.22 -3.41
N GLU A 277 10.01 20.96 -4.30
CA GLU A 277 8.86 20.50 -5.09
C GLU A 277 9.02 20.94 -6.55
N LEU A 278 8.37 20.24 -7.48
CA LEU A 278 8.36 20.58 -8.90
C LEU A 278 6.93 20.87 -9.39
N THR A 279 6.82 21.58 -10.51
CA THR A 279 5.58 21.58 -11.28
C THR A 279 5.84 21.52 -12.77
N VAL A 280 5.13 20.62 -13.47
CA VAL A 280 5.22 20.45 -14.93
C VAL A 280 4.20 21.35 -15.62
N LEU A 281 4.66 22.20 -16.53
CA LEU A 281 3.83 23.14 -17.27
C LEU A 281 3.19 22.48 -18.51
N PRO A 282 2.12 23.06 -19.09
CA PRO A 282 1.44 22.51 -20.27
C PRO A 282 2.32 22.26 -21.49
N ASN A 283 3.42 23.01 -21.63
CA ASN A 283 4.41 22.88 -22.70
C ASN A 283 5.58 21.94 -22.35
N LEU A 284 5.47 21.18 -21.25
CA LEU A 284 6.47 20.25 -20.69
C LEU A 284 7.70 20.92 -20.08
N ASP A 285 7.73 22.24 -19.98
CA ASP A 285 8.70 22.92 -19.14
C ASP A 285 8.46 22.59 -17.67
N VAL A 286 9.49 22.75 -16.83
CA VAL A 286 9.41 22.38 -15.41
C VAL A 286 9.92 23.52 -14.55
N LEU A 287 9.15 23.90 -13.54
CA LEU A 287 9.61 24.75 -12.46
C LEU A 287 10.00 23.89 -11.26
N VAL A 288 11.09 24.26 -10.59
CA VAL A 288 11.59 23.58 -9.39
C VAL A 288 11.82 24.63 -8.31
N SER A 289 11.19 24.46 -7.14
CA SER A 289 11.50 25.26 -5.97
C SER A 289 12.70 24.67 -5.22
N GLN A 290 13.49 25.54 -4.60
CA GLN A 290 14.54 25.14 -3.68
C GLN A 290 14.31 25.79 -2.33
N ARG A 291 14.62 25.06 -1.25
CA ARG A 291 14.37 25.49 0.13
C ARG A 291 14.92 26.90 0.44
N ARG A 292 16.04 27.29 -0.15
CA ARG A 292 16.69 28.57 0.11
C ARG A 292 16.07 29.76 -0.64
N GLY A 293 14.99 29.53 -1.40
CA GLY A 293 14.19 30.56 -2.06
C GLY A 293 14.42 30.69 -3.57
N GLU A 294 15.39 29.97 -4.14
CA GLU A 294 15.57 29.96 -5.58
C GLU A 294 14.47 29.16 -6.29
N ILE A 295 14.10 29.64 -7.48
CA ILE A 295 13.15 28.96 -8.36
C ILE A 295 13.87 28.74 -9.69
N TYR A 296 13.97 27.49 -10.11
CA TYR A 296 14.62 27.08 -11.35
C TYR A 296 13.58 26.73 -12.40
N TYR A 297 13.94 26.98 -13.66
CA TYR A 297 13.14 26.68 -14.84
C TYR A 297 13.97 25.84 -15.80
N TYR A 298 13.43 24.66 -16.14
CA TYR A 298 13.91 23.81 -17.20
C TYR A 298 13.03 24.01 -18.44
N ASN A 299 13.66 24.42 -19.54
CA ASN A 299 13.00 24.58 -20.83
C ASN A 299 13.12 23.27 -21.62
N ASN A 300 11.99 22.64 -21.92
CA ASN A 300 11.96 21.35 -22.60
C ASN A 300 12.36 21.44 -24.07
N GLU A 301 12.19 22.56 -24.75
CA GLU A 301 12.59 22.69 -26.15
C GLU A 301 14.13 22.79 -26.30
N THR A 302 14.74 23.72 -25.56
CA THR A 302 16.18 24.01 -25.61
C THR A 302 17.02 23.08 -24.74
N LYS A 303 16.38 22.31 -23.84
CA LYS A 303 17.02 21.44 -22.84
C LYS A 303 17.92 22.20 -21.87
N GLN A 304 17.71 23.50 -21.71
CA GLN A 304 18.48 24.36 -20.81
C GLN A 304 17.77 24.55 -19.47
N VAL A 305 18.57 24.72 -18.42
CA VAL A 305 18.09 25.04 -17.06
C VAL A 305 18.67 26.41 -16.65
N LYS A 306 17.83 27.27 -16.07
CA LYS A 306 18.24 28.56 -15.52
C LYS A 306 17.44 28.89 -14.26
N GLN A 307 17.95 29.80 -13.44
CA GLN A 307 17.16 30.38 -12.36
C GLN A 307 16.11 31.34 -12.95
N ALA A 308 14.85 31.10 -12.61
CA ALA A 308 13.68 31.88 -13.03
C ALA A 308 13.17 32.86 -11.95
N GLY A 309 13.69 32.77 -10.73
CA GLY A 309 13.28 33.67 -9.66
C GLY A 309 14.07 33.46 -8.38
N PHE A 310 13.88 34.39 -7.45
CA PHE A 310 14.38 34.28 -6.08
C PHE A 310 13.37 34.95 -5.15
N LEU A 311 12.90 34.20 -4.16
CA LEU A 311 12.07 34.69 -3.08
C LEU A 311 12.91 34.74 -1.80
N LYS A 312 12.94 35.89 -1.13
CA LYS A 312 13.58 35.99 0.17
C LYS A 312 12.73 35.24 1.20
N VAL A 313 13.30 34.20 1.81
CA VAL A 313 12.61 33.32 2.78
C VAL A 313 13.45 33.15 4.04
N TYR A 314 12.81 32.74 5.14
CA TYR A 314 13.52 32.23 6.31
C TYR A 314 13.91 30.77 6.03
N PHE A 315 15.20 30.51 5.83
CA PHE A 315 15.73 29.16 5.54
C PHE A 315 16.87 28.74 6.47
N LYS A 316 17.26 29.61 7.40
CA LYS A 316 18.38 29.38 8.30
C LYS A 316 18.06 30.01 9.64
N THR A 317 18.31 29.25 10.70
CA THR A 317 18.23 29.74 12.07
C THR A 317 19.57 30.29 12.55
N ASP A 318 19.50 31.27 13.44
CA ASP A 318 20.66 31.81 14.15
C ASP A 318 21.03 30.94 15.36
N ALA A 319 20.17 29.99 15.74
CA ALA A 319 20.44 29.03 16.80
C ALA A 319 21.63 28.13 16.43
N PRO A 320 22.72 28.13 17.23
CA PRO A 320 23.91 27.33 16.91
C PRO A 320 23.60 25.82 16.88
N GLY A 321 24.07 25.14 15.83
CA GLY A 321 23.94 23.69 15.69
C GLY A 321 22.55 23.19 15.31
N VAL A 322 21.62 24.08 14.97
CA VAL A 322 20.26 23.73 14.54
C VAL A 322 20.15 23.97 13.03
N ASN A 323 19.66 22.97 12.29
CA ASN A 323 19.26 23.14 10.90
C ASN A 323 17.80 23.60 10.85
N ALA A 324 17.47 24.45 9.88
CA ALA A 324 16.11 24.92 9.62
C ALA A 324 15.54 24.15 8.42
N GLU A 325 14.39 23.51 8.59
CA GLU A 325 13.64 22.87 7.49
C GLU A 325 12.77 23.88 6.73
N GLU A 326 12.60 25.07 7.31
CA GLU A 326 11.93 26.23 6.74
C GLU A 326 12.57 26.70 5.44
N GLY A 327 11.79 27.42 4.64
CA GLY A 327 12.26 27.94 3.37
C GLY A 327 11.15 28.16 2.36
N LEU A 328 11.47 28.00 1.08
CA LEU A 328 10.48 27.82 0.03
C LEU A 328 10.15 26.32 -0.09
N LEU A 329 8.96 25.97 0.36
CA LEU A 329 8.57 24.60 0.68
C LEU A 329 7.79 23.93 -0.45
N GLY A 330 6.92 24.69 -1.13
CA GLY A 330 6.10 24.16 -2.21
C GLY A 330 5.91 25.11 -3.38
N ILE A 331 5.65 24.52 -4.55
CA ILE A 331 5.37 25.18 -5.82
C ILE A 331 4.33 24.38 -6.61
N LYS A 332 3.30 25.05 -7.13
CA LYS A 332 2.33 24.42 -8.03
C LYS A 332 1.80 25.38 -9.07
N ALA A 333 1.80 24.97 -10.33
CA ALA A 333 1.11 25.70 -11.39
C ALA A 333 -0.41 25.59 -11.21
N ASP A 334 -1.13 26.67 -11.53
CA ASP A 334 -2.58 26.68 -11.54
C ASP A 334 -3.14 25.68 -12.59
N PRO A 335 -4.27 24.99 -12.35
CA PRO A 335 -4.88 24.10 -13.34
C PRO A 335 -5.21 24.78 -14.68
N ASP A 336 -5.44 26.10 -14.68
CA ASP A 336 -5.63 26.94 -15.87
C ASP A 336 -4.37 27.73 -16.26
N PHE A 337 -3.17 27.25 -15.90
CA PHE A 337 -1.88 27.92 -16.17
C PHE A 337 -1.72 28.41 -17.61
N ALA A 338 -2.19 27.63 -18.60
CA ALA A 338 -2.14 27.99 -20.02
C ALA A 338 -2.88 29.31 -20.36
N LYS A 339 -3.73 29.80 -19.46
CA LYS A 339 -4.50 31.03 -19.60
C LYS A 339 -4.03 32.13 -18.65
N ASN A 340 -3.79 31.78 -17.38
CA ASN A 340 -3.57 32.78 -16.32
C ASN A 340 -2.10 32.94 -15.92
N HIS A 341 -1.24 31.99 -16.29
CA HIS A 341 0.18 31.97 -15.93
C HIS A 341 0.44 32.02 -14.42
N TYR A 342 -0.51 31.54 -13.60
CA TYR A 342 -0.43 31.59 -12.15
C TYR A 342 0.38 30.43 -11.58
N VAL A 343 1.27 30.76 -10.64
CA VAL A 343 2.06 29.81 -9.86
C VAL A 343 1.85 30.11 -8.38
N TYR A 344 1.55 29.07 -7.61
CA TYR A 344 1.39 29.12 -6.17
C TYR A 344 2.69 28.73 -5.50
N LEU A 345 3.11 29.50 -4.50
CA LEU A 345 4.29 29.22 -3.68
C LEU A 345 3.88 29.20 -2.21
N TYR A 346 4.39 28.21 -1.47
CA TYR A 346 4.26 28.13 -0.03
C TYR A 346 5.64 28.24 0.63
N TYR A 347 5.80 29.19 1.55
CA TYR A 347 7.11 29.53 2.09
C TYR A 347 7.08 30.15 3.48
N SER A 348 8.21 30.05 4.16
CA SER A 348 8.49 30.66 5.45
C SER A 348 8.89 32.12 5.27
N ALA A 349 8.06 33.03 5.79
CA ALA A 349 8.27 34.46 5.66
C ALA A 349 9.61 34.90 6.30
N PRO A 350 10.38 35.78 5.65
CA PRO A 350 11.71 36.18 6.15
C PRO A 350 11.66 37.22 7.28
N ASP A 351 10.52 37.87 7.45
CA ASP A 351 10.31 39.07 8.27
C ASP A 351 9.45 38.80 9.51
N THR A 352 8.69 37.71 9.51
CA THR A 352 7.72 37.37 10.56
C THR A 352 7.71 35.86 10.81
N PRO A 353 7.36 35.39 12.02
CA PRO A 353 7.19 33.97 12.33
C PRO A 353 5.88 33.44 11.73
N MET A 354 5.78 33.50 10.40
CA MET A 354 4.59 33.13 9.63
C MET A 354 5.01 32.29 8.42
N ASN A 355 4.24 31.26 8.10
CA ASN A 355 4.27 30.65 6.77
C ASN A 355 3.17 31.26 5.91
N ARG A 356 3.44 31.41 4.61
CA ARG A 356 2.59 32.12 3.64
C ARG A 356 2.36 31.25 2.41
N LEU A 357 1.10 31.15 2.01
CA LEU A 357 0.69 30.72 0.68
C LEU A 357 0.38 31.97 -0.15
N SER A 358 1.11 32.15 -1.24
CA SER A 358 0.93 33.27 -2.16
C SER A 358 0.86 32.79 -3.60
N ARG A 359 0.19 33.55 -4.45
CA ARG A 359 0.16 33.38 -5.90
C ARG A 359 1.01 34.44 -6.59
N PHE A 360 1.73 34.04 -7.63
CA PHE A 360 2.53 34.87 -8.51
C PHE A 360 2.19 34.62 -9.97
N THR A 361 2.62 35.49 -10.86
CA THR A 361 2.59 35.30 -12.32
C THR A 361 3.96 34.87 -12.83
N PHE A 362 4.00 33.85 -13.70
CA PHE A 362 5.19 33.40 -14.42
C PHE A 362 5.13 33.81 -15.89
N GLU A 363 5.97 34.75 -16.29
CA GLU A 363 6.00 35.28 -17.65
C GLU A 363 7.45 35.42 -18.13
N LYS A 364 7.69 35.17 -19.42
CA LYS A 364 9.04 35.30 -20.03
C LYS A 364 10.10 34.50 -19.26
N ASP A 365 9.76 33.25 -18.95
CA ASP A 365 10.57 32.32 -18.17
C ASP A 365 10.96 32.80 -16.75
N THR A 366 10.21 33.75 -16.18
CA THR A 366 10.56 34.40 -14.90
C THR A 366 9.34 34.54 -14.00
N ILE A 367 9.48 34.26 -12.70
CA ILE A 367 8.45 34.61 -11.71
C ILE A 367 8.58 36.10 -11.39
N ASN A 368 7.47 36.84 -11.51
CA ASN A 368 7.41 38.26 -11.16
C ASN A 368 7.09 38.43 -9.66
N PRO A 369 8.04 38.84 -8.80
CA PRO A 369 7.78 38.96 -7.37
C PRO A 369 6.78 40.07 -7.04
N ALA A 370 6.69 41.12 -7.88
CA ALA A 370 5.74 42.22 -7.68
C ALA A 370 4.28 41.82 -7.94
N SER A 371 4.04 40.64 -8.53
CA SER A 371 2.70 40.11 -8.78
C SER A 371 2.07 39.41 -7.58
N GLU A 372 2.78 39.34 -6.45
CA GLU A 372 2.37 38.58 -5.28
C GLU A 372 0.93 38.91 -4.84
N LYS A 373 0.14 37.85 -4.68
CA LYS A 373 -1.13 37.87 -3.96
C LYS A 373 -1.05 36.89 -2.79
N MET A 374 -0.92 37.41 -1.58
CA MET A 374 -0.98 36.59 -0.36
C MET A 374 -2.41 36.09 -0.15
N ILE A 375 -2.55 34.78 -0.05
CA ILE A 375 -3.85 34.09 0.05
C ILE A 375 -4.13 33.71 1.50
N LEU A 376 -3.15 33.06 2.14
CA LEU A 376 -3.27 32.55 3.49
C LEU A 376 -1.92 32.67 4.20
N GLN A 377 -1.96 33.03 5.48
CA GLN A 377 -0.80 32.94 6.35
C GLN A 377 -1.19 32.52 7.76
N PHE A 378 -0.27 31.87 8.47
CA PHE A 378 -0.46 31.48 9.85
C PHE A 378 0.86 31.41 10.59
N TYR A 379 0.76 31.50 11.92
CA TYR A 379 1.91 31.55 12.82
C TYR A 379 2.68 30.23 12.81
N GLU A 380 4.00 30.34 12.78
CA GLU A 380 4.93 29.23 12.94
C GLU A 380 6.16 29.73 13.69
N GLN A 381 6.54 29.05 14.79
CA GLN A 381 7.69 29.47 15.58
C GLN A 381 9.01 29.18 14.83
N ARG A 382 10.08 29.92 15.15
CA ARG A 382 11.40 29.88 14.46
C ARG A 382 12.57 29.50 15.37
N ASP A 383 12.29 29.22 16.63
CA ASP A 383 13.30 28.97 17.66
C ASP A 383 13.73 27.49 17.68
N ILE A 384 12.98 26.60 17.03
CA ILE A 384 13.30 25.20 16.84
C ILE A 384 12.94 24.72 15.43
N CYS A 385 13.66 23.70 14.98
CA CYS A 385 13.19 22.74 13.98
C CYS A 385 12.07 21.87 14.61
N CYS A 386 11.07 21.33 13.91
CA CYS A 386 11.08 20.83 12.53
C CYS A 386 9.66 20.75 11.96
N HIS A 387 9.49 20.00 10.87
CA HIS A 387 8.24 19.56 10.28
C HIS A 387 7.46 20.70 9.67
N THR A 388 7.79 21.03 8.43
CA THR A 388 7.17 22.13 7.70
C THR A 388 6.04 21.66 6.78
N GLY A 389 5.99 20.37 6.43
CA GLY A 389 5.13 19.87 5.36
C GLY A 389 5.40 20.63 4.06
N GLY A 390 4.35 21.23 3.49
CA GLY A 390 4.46 22.32 2.55
C GLY A 390 4.21 21.99 1.08
N SER A 391 3.68 20.81 0.79
CA SER A 391 3.30 20.42 -0.57
C SER A 391 1.97 21.03 -0.98
N ILE A 392 1.84 21.36 -2.27
CA ILE A 392 0.65 21.98 -2.86
C ILE A 392 0.09 21.09 -3.97
N ALA A 393 -1.20 20.74 -3.90
CA ALA A 393 -1.88 19.99 -4.94
C ALA A 393 -3.25 20.58 -5.27
N PHE A 394 -3.75 20.31 -6.48
CA PHE A 394 -5.11 20.66 -6.88
C PHE A 394 -5.96 19.42 -7.04
N GLY A 395 -7.19 19.48 -6.52
CA GLY A 395 -8.21 18.48 -6.79
C GLY A 395 -8.96 18.72 -8.10
N PRO A 396 -9.78 17.74 -8.55
CA PRO A 396 -10.54 17.82 -9.80
C PRO A 396 -11.55 18.97 -9.84
N ASP A 397 -11.98 19.48 -8.68
CA ASP A 397 -12.89 20.63 -8.53
C ASP A 397 -12.18 22.00 -8.48
N LYS A 398 -10.86 22.00 -8.73
CA LYS A 398 -9.95 23.14 -8.61
C LYS A 398 -9.80 23.68 -7.18
N SER A 399 -10.12 22.88 -6.16
CA SER A 399 -9.72 23.17 -4.79
C SER A 399 -8.20 22.98 -4.65
N LEU A 400 -7.55 23.93 -3.99
CA LEU A 400 -6.15 23.86 -3.60
C LEU A 400 -6.05 23.14 -2.25
N PHE A 401 -5.19 22.13 -2.20
CA PHE A 401 -4.75 21.45 -0.99
C PHE A 401 -3.35 21.93 -0.61
N LEU A 402 -3.14 22.22 0.68
CA LEU A 402 -1.86 22.64 1.22
C LEU A 402 -1.54 21.81 2.46
N SER A 403 -0.42 21.09 2.46
CA SER A 403 0.05 20.38 3.64
C SER A 403 0.86 21.29 4.56
N THR A 404 0.66 21.15 5.87
CA THR A 404 1.33 21.95 6.90
C THR A 404 1.82 21.02 8.00
N GLY A 405 3.10 21.11 8.34
CA GLY A 405 3.67 20.32 9.43
C GLY A 405 3.30 20.89 10.81
N ASP A 406 3.55 20.11 11.85
CA ASP A 406 3.11 20.39 13.21
C ASP A 406 3.85 21.54 13.91
N ASN A 407 5.08 21.82 13.47
CA ASN A 407 5.97 22.80 14.09
C ASN A 407 6.22 22.51 15.59
N THR A 408 6.48 21.25 15.93
CA THR A 408 6.83 20.76 17.26
C THR A 408 8.14 20.00 17.20
N THR A 409 8.97 20.11 18.25
CA THR A 409 10.29 19.48 18.24
C THR A 409 10.17 17.95 18.37
N PRO A 410 10.93 17.19 17.56
CA PRO A 410 11.07 15.75 17.76
C PRO A 410 12.09 15.40 18.87
N PHE A 411 12.86 16.38 19.34
CA PHE A 411 14.00 16.15 20.23
C PHE A 411 13.60 16.21 21.70
N ASP A 412 14.39 15.53 22.53
CA ASP A 412 14.27 15.60 23.97
C ASP A 412 14.68 16.98 24.50
N GLU A 413 13.90 17.49 25.46
CA GLU A 413 14.25 18.73 26.13
C GLU A 413 15.50 18.56 27.00
N PRO A 414 16.53 19.41 26.80
CA PRO A 414 17.71 19.37 27.65
C PRO A 414 17.38 19.62 29.13
N ASN A 415 18.10 18.95 30.03
CA ASN A 415 18.00 19.12 31.49
C ASN A 415 16.64 18.76 32.10
N GLN A 416 15.78 18.04 31.38
CA GLN A 416 14.56 17.47 31.95
C GLN A 416 14.78 16.02 32.39
N LYS A 417 14.14 15.64 33.51
CA LYS A 417 14.19 14.26 34.02
C LYS A 417 13.36 13.29 33.16
N TYR A 418 12.23 13.77 32.66
CA TYR A 418 11.29 13.00 31.84
C TYR A 418 11.11 13.73 30.51
N THR A 419 11.29 13.02 29.39
CA THR A 419 11.33 13.57 28.03
C THR A 419 10.55 12.70 27.05
N SER A 420 10.41 13.14 25.81
CA SER A 420 9.64 12.44 24.77
C SER A 420 10.25 11.08 24.38
N GLN A 421 11.56 10.93 24.44
CA GLN A 421 12.31 9.72 24.09
C GLN A 421 11.93 9.15 22.71
N GLY A 422 11.66 10.05 21.75
CA GLY A 422 11.21 9.70 20.40
C GLY A 422 9.75 9.21 20.30
N TYR A 423 8.96 9.22 21.38
CA TYR A 423 7.50 9.00 21.30
C TYR A 423 6.78 10.32 21.04
N ALA A 424 5.44 10.30 20.98
CA ALA A 424 4.61 11.50 20.87
C ALA A 424 5.00 12.57 21.93
N PRO A 425 5.30 13.82 21.52
CA PRO A 425 5.57 14.91 22.45
C PRO A 425 4.27 15.41 23.06
N LEU A 426 4.06 15.16 24.36
CA LEU A 426 2.82 15.49 25.07
C LEU A 426 3.06 16.35 26.32
N ASP A 427 4.13 17.15 26.37
CA ASP A 427 4.50 17.91 27.57
C ASP A 427 3.89 19.33 27.58
N ASP A 428 2.73 19.48 28.21
CA ASP A 428 2.02 20.76 28.34
C ASP A 428 2.33 21.53 29.64
N ARG A 429 3.42 21.20 30.33
CA ARG A 429 3.87 21.99 31.48
C ARG A 429 4.18 23.45 31.05
N PRO A 430 3.97 24.46 31.93
CA PRO A 430 4.29 25.84 31.60
C PRO A 430 5.76 26.02 31.22
N GLY A 431 6.02 26.68 30.08
CA GLY A 431 7.38 26.87 29.55
C GLY A 431 7.84 25.79 28.57
N HIS A 432 7.08 24.71 28.41
CA HIS A 432 7.44 23.55 27.59
C HIS A 432 6.64 23.48 26.27
N LEU A 433 6.08 24.61 25.82
CA LEU A 433 5.14 24.69 24.69
C LEU A 433 5.63 23.94 23.44
N GLN A 434 6.93 24.02 23.14
CA GLN A 434 7.55 23.39 21.97
C GLN A 434 7.51 21.86 21.99
N TYR A 435 7.24 21.24 23.14
CA TYR A 435 7.20 19.78 23.38
C TYR A 435 5.77 19.24 23.57
N ASP A 436 4.75 20.06 23.27
CA ASP A 436 3.34 19.67 23.32
C ASP A 436 2.71 19.69 21.93
N GLU A 437 2.64 18.51 21.31
CA GLU A 437 2.11 18.35 19.96
C GLU A 437 0.58 18.56 19.90
N ARG A 438 -0.10 18.41 21.03
CA ARG A 438 -1.55 18.59 21.11
C ARG A 438 -1.97 20.04 20.85
N ARG A 439 -1.06 21.01 20.94
CA ARG A 439 -1.32 22.42 20.62
C ARG A 439 -1.46 22.69 19.12
N ALA A 440 -0.92 21.80 18.28
CA ALA A 440 -0.86 21.93 16.83
C ALA A 440 -1.72 20.85 16.16
N SER A 441 -1.20 19.66 15.88
CA SER A 441 -1.92 18.60 15.14
C SER A 441 -3.27 18.25 15.75
N GLY A 442 -3.30 18.14 17.08
CA GLY A 442 -4.50 17.86 17.87
C GLY A 442 -5.42 19.06 18.13
N ASN A 443 -5.03 20.28 17.75
CA ASN A 443 -5.82 21.49 17.99
C ASN A 443 -6.65 21.85 16.75
N THR A 444 -7.97 21.90 16.92
CA THR A 444 -8.91 22.25 15.84
C THR A 444 -8.85 23.72 15.45
N ASN A 445 -8.31 24.58 16.32
CA ASN A 445 -8.19 26.02 16.10
C ASN A 445 -6.78 26.45 15.61
N ASP A 446 -5.97 25.49 15.15
CA ASP A 446 -4.63 25.71 14.62
C ASP A 446 -4.53 25.15 13.18
N LEU A 447 -3.74 25.79 12.33
CA LEU A 447 -3.54 25.39 10.93
C LEU A 447 -2.32 24.50 10.73
N ARG A 448 -1.51 24.24 11.77
CA ARG A 448 -0.33 23.37 11.74
C ARG A 448 -0.70 21.91 12.00
N GLY A 449 0.05 21.00 11.39
CA GLY A 449 -0.20 19.56 11.44
C GLY A 449 -1.50 19.18 10.71
N LYS A 450 -1.77 19.80 9.57
CA LYS A 450 -3.03 19.70 8.79
C LYS A 450 -2.75 19.48 7.31
N ILE A 451 -3.80 19.09 6.59
CA ILE A 451 -3.91 19.40 5.16
C ILE A 451 -5.14 20.28 4.98
N LEU A 452 -4.90 21.49 4.49
CA LEU A 452 -5.91 22.52 4.29
C LEU A 452 -6.52 22.37 2.91
N ARG A 453 -7.80 22.73 2.74
CA ARG A 453 -8.48 22.76 1.44
C ARG A 453 -9.24 24.07 1.27
N ILE A 454 -8.86 24.84 0.26
CA ILE A 454 -9.46 26.14 -0.07
C ILE A 454 -9.73 26.26 -1.58
N LYS A 455 -10.60 27.19 -1.98
CA LYS A 455 -10.78 27.57 -3.38
C LYS A 455 -10.30 28.99 -3.58
N VAL A 456 -9.18 29.15 -4.28
CA VAL A 456 -8.55 30.47 -4.47
C VAL A 456 -9.31 31.29 -5.52
N LYS A 457 -9.50 32.58 -5.24
CA LYS A 457 -10.12 33.56 -6.13
C LYS A 457 -9.09 34.30 -6.97
N GLU A 458 -9.55 34.91 -8.04
CA GLU A 458 -8.70 35.71 -8.94
C GLU A 458 -8.08 36.94 -8.26
N ASP A 459 -8.75 37.53 -7.28
CA ASP A 459 -8.25 38.68 -6.51
C ASP A 459 -7.18 38.32 -5.46
N GLY A 460 -6.93 37.02 -5.24
CA GLY A 460 -6.04 36.51 -4.20
C GLY A 460 -6.74 36.13 -2.89
N GLY A 461 -8.04 36.37 -2.77
CA GLY A 461 -8.85 35.82 -1.67
C GLY A 461 -9.11 34.33 -1.85
N TYR A 462 -9.88 33.72 -0.93
CA TYR A 462 -10.30 32.34 -1.06
C TYR A 462 -11.69 32.09 -0.47
N GLU A 463 -12.26 30.94 -0.81
CA GLU A 463 -13.48 30.40 -0.21
C GLU A 463 -13.17 29.05 0.46
N ILE A 464 -13.97 28.70 1.46
CA ILE A 464 -13.96 27.35 2.04
C ILE A 464 -14.92 26.48 1.22
N PRO A 465 -14.43 25.41 0.58
CA PRO A 465 -15.28 24.42 -0.09
C PRO A 465 -16.17 23.67 0.90
N GLU A 466 -17.30 23.15 0.41
CA GLU A 466 -18.09 22.19 1.17
C GLU A 466 -17.32 20.89 1.41
N GLY A 467 -17.61 20.22 2.54
CA GLY A 467 -17.00 18.95 2.90
C GLY A 467 -15.67 19.04 3.65
N ASN A 468 -15.21 20.24 4.04
CA ASN A 468 -14.14 20.39 5.03
C ASN A 468 -14.58 19.92 6.42
N LEU A 469 -13.61 19.59 7.28
CA LEU A 469 -13.86 18.91 8.55
C LEU A 469 -14.71 19.74 9.52
N PHE A 470 -14.53 21.06 9.50
CA PHE A 470 -15.23 21.97 10.40
C PHE A 470 -16.02 23.03 9.63
N PRO A 471 -17.25 23.37 10.09
CA PRO A 471 -18.06 24.39 9.45
C PRO A 471 -17.50 25.80 9.67
N LYS A 472 -17.81 26.71 8.74
CA LYS A 472 -17.52 28.15 8.88
C LYS A 472 -18.18 28.70 10.15
N GLY A 473 -17.50 29.64 10.82
CA GLY A 473 -18.04 30.38 11.96
C GLY A 473 -17.91 29.67 13.31
N ASN A 474 -17.32 28.47 13.38
CA ASN A 474 -16.98 27.85 14.65
C ASN A 474 -15.79 28.59 15.29
N PRO A 475 -15.94 29.25 16.46
CA PRO A 475 -14.85 30.03 17.07
C PRO A 475 -13.71 29.16 17.63
N LYS A 476 -13.93 27.83 17.72
CA LYS A 476 -12.96 26.85 18.22
C LYS A 476 -12.39 25.97 17.11
N ALA A 477 -12.69 26.24 15.85
CA ALA A 477 -12.18 25.43 14.76
C ALA A 477 -11.91 26.23 13.49
N ARG A 478 -10.90 25.82 12.73
CA ARG A 478 -10.54 26.45 11.46
C ARG A 478 -11.26 25.77 10.30
N PRO A 479 -12.10 26.49 9.53
CA PRO A 479 -12.85 25.90 8.44
C PRO A 479 -11.98 25.48 7.24
N GLU A 480 -10.73 25.94 7.17
CA GLU A 480 -9.75 25.56 6.16
C GLU A 480 -9.32 24.08 6.27
N ILE A 481 -9.51 23.45 7.45
CA ILE A 481 -9.03 22.09 7.74
C ILE A 481 -9.84 21.05 6.97
N TYR A 482 -9.17 20.25 6.13
CA TYR A 482 -9.73 19.06 5.50
C TYR A 482 -9.22 17.78 6.19
N VAL A 483 -7.91 17.68 6.39
CA VAL A 483 -7.26 16.62 7.19
C VAL A 483 -6.68 17.25 8.45
N MET A 484 -6.93 16.62 9.59
CA MET A 484 -6.35 16.97 10.88
C MET A 484 -5.52 15.81 11.45
N GLY A 485 -4.53 16.13 12.26
CA GLY A 485 -3.78 15.13 13.03
C GLY A 485 -2.64 14.53 12.22
N ASN A 486 -1.78 15.38 11.64
CA ASN A 486 -0.60 14.95 10.89
C ASN A 486 0.66 15.52 11.52
N ARG A 487 1.73 14.73 11.62
CA ARG A 487 3.04 15.20 12.09
C ARG A 487 3.77 16.05 11.04
N ASN A 488 4.19 15.39 9.96
CA ASN A 488 4.89 16.02 8.84
C ASN A 488 4.39 15.45 7.51
N PRO A 489 3.23 15.91 7.01
CA PRO A 489 2.65 15.47 5.75
C PRO A 489 3.44 16.06 4.57
N TYR A 490 4.59 15.47 4.22
CA TYR A 490 5.61 16.13 3.42
C TYR A 490 5.26 16.24 1.93
N ARG A 491 4.76 15.16 1.32
CA ARG A 491 4.31 15.15 -0.09
C ARG A 491 2.90 14.64 -0.21
N ILE A 492 2.05 15.42 -0.89
CA ILE A 492 0.64 15.12 -1.09
C ILE A 492 0.33 14.89 -2.57
N SER A 493 -0.68 14.07 -2.83
CA SER A 493 -1.23 13.87 -4.16
C SER A 493 -2.75 13.75 -4.11
N VAL A 494 -3.44 14.24 -5.14
CA VAL A 494 -4.89 14.13 -5.24
C VAL A 494 -5.22 13.31 -6.49
N ASP A 495 -6.04 12.28 -6.32
CA ASP A 495 -6.52 11.46 -7.43
C ASP A 495 -7.36 12.33 -8.38
N PRO A 496 -7.00 12.43 -9.67
CA PRO A 496 -7.67 13.32 -10.62
C PRO A 496 -9.09 12.88 -11.00
N LYS A 497 -9.50 11.65 -10.70
CA LYS A 497 -10.85 11.12 -11.02
C LYS A 497 -11.79 11.14 -9.83
N ASN A 498 -11.36 10.62 -8.68
CA ASN A 498 -12.23 10.50 -7.50
C ASN A 498 -11.99 11.58 -6.43
N GLY A 499 -10.90 12.35 -6.53
CA GLY A 499 -10.57 13.42 -5.58
C GLY A 499 -10.05 12.93 -4.22
N PHE A 500 -9.73 11.65 -4.07
CA PHE A 500 -9.10 11.14 -2.85
C PHE A 500 -7.72 11.77 -2.68
N LEU A 501 -7.43 12.22 -1.47
CA LEU A 501 -6.17 12.83 -1.11
C LEU A 501 -5.26 11.77 -0.48
N TYR A 502 -4.00 11.74 -0.89
CA TYR A 502 -2.96 10.88 -0.35
C TYR A 502 -1.81 11.74 0.16
N TRP A 503 -1.12 11.28 1.22
CA TRP A 503 0.09 11.94 1.70
C TRP A 503 1.05 10.96 2.37
N GLY A 504 2.33 11.19 2.19
CA GLY A 504 3.36 10.57 3.02
C GLY A 504 3.58 11.38 4.29
N GLU A 505 3.69 10.70 5.42
CA GLU A 505 3.81 11.29 6.74
C GLU A 505 5.02 10.70 7.48
N VAL A 506 5.95 11.59 7.85
CA VAL A 506 7.15 11.22 8.61
C VAL A 506 6.80 11.16 10.08
N GLY A 507 6.95 9.98 10.68
CA GLY A 507 6.59 9.69 12.06
C GLY A 507 7.69 9.97 13.08
N PRO A 508 7.48 9.61 14.35
CA PRO A 508 8.44 9.84 15.42
C PRO A 508 9.51 8.72 15.48
N ASP A 509 10.53 8.92 16.32
CA ASP A 509 11.79 8.16 16.27
C ASP A 509 11.94 7.02 17.31
N ALA A 510 10.92 6.77 18.13
CA ALA A 510 10.95 5.66 19.08
C ALA A 510 11.18 4.32 18.35
N ASN A 511 12.22 3.58 18.74
CA ASN A 511 12.62 2.34 18.07
C ASN A 511 11.96 1.08 18.64
N VAL A 512 11.37 1.17 19.83
CA VAL A 512 10.77 0.04 20.55
C VAL A 512 9.39 0.41 21.05
N ASP A 513 8.51 -0.58 21.15
CA ASP A 513 7.20 -0.38 21.77
C ASP A 513 7.36 -0.25 23.30
N SER A 514 6.57 0.65 23.90
CA SER A 514 6.51 0.86 25.34
C SER A 514 5.06 0.91 25.79
N PHE A 515 4.36 -0.21 25.55
CA PHE A 515 2.95 -0.34 25.87
C PHE A 515 2.70 -0.16 27.37
N LYS A 516 1.58 0.50 27.71
CA LYS A 516 1.20 0.88 29.08
C LYS A 516 2.05 1.97 29.73
N VAL A 517 3.08 2.47 29.04
CA VAL A 517 3.91 3.57 29.55
C VAL A 517 3.92 4.75 28.58
N ARG A 518 4.40 4.57 27.34
CA ARG A 518 4.45 5.63 26.34
C ARG A 518 3.50 5.38 25.19
N GLY A 519 3.47 4.15 24.68
CA GLY A 519 2.72 3.79 23.47
C GLY A 519 3.58 2.99 22.49
N PRO A 520 3.15 2.92 21.22
CA PRO A 520 3.87 2.21 20.17
C PRO A 520 5.21 2.89 19.83
N ARG A 521 6.11 2.12 19.22
CA ARG A 521 7.25 2.65 18.46
C ARG A 521 6.79 3.55 17.33
N GLY A 522 7.69 4.33 16.74
CA GLY A 522 7.36 5.18 15.62
C GLY A 522 7.04 4.40 14.34
N TYR A 523 6.18 4.96 13.50
CA TYR A 523 5.83 4.49 12.16
C TYR A 523 5.87 5.66 11.18
N ASP A 524 6.42 5.47 9.99
CA ASP A 524 6.08 6.34 8.87
C ASP A 524 4.80 5.82 8.25
N GLU A 525 4.00 6.73 7.71
CA GLU A 525 2.69 6.42 7.18
C GLU A 525 2.55 6.94 5.76
N LEU A 526 1.81 6.18 4.97
CA LEU A 526 1.20 6.67 3.75
C LEU A 526 -0.31 6.63 4.00
N ASN A 527 -0.92 7.80 3.89
CA ASN A 527 -2.29 8.04 4.33
C ASN A 527 -3.23 8.33 3.15
N GLN A 528 -4.53 8.13 3.39
CA GLN A 528 -5.59 8.35 2.40
C GLN A 528 -6.82 8.98 3.05
N ALA A 529 -7.26 10.13 2.52
CA ALA A 529 -8.50 10.79 2.89
C ALA A 529 -9.50 10.71 1.73
N ARG A 530 -10.46 9.78 1.85
CA ARG A 530 -11.63 9.70 0.95
C ARG A 530 -12.65 10.81 1.21
N LYS A 531 -12.58 11.39 2.41
CA LYS A 531 -13.34 12.55 2.90
C LYS A 531 -12.51 13.21 4.00
N ALA A 532 -12.91 14.42 4.41
CA ALA A 532 -12.31 15.11 5.54
C ALA A 532 -12.35 14.25 6.83
N GLY A 533 -11.32 14.36 7.66
CA GLY A 533 -11.19 13.52 8.85
C GLY A 533 -10.02 13.87 9.76
N PHE A 534 -9.99 13.20 10.92
CA PHE A 534 -8.89 13.23 11.87
C PHE A 534 -8.08 11.92 11.75
N PHE A 535 -6.77 12.03 11.53
CA PHE A 535 -5.86 10.91 11.24
C PHE A 535 -4.88 10.61 12.38
N GLY A 536 -5.21 11.12 13.57
CA GLY A 536 -4.78 10.51 14.82
C GLY A 536 -3.61 11.18 15.54
N TRP A 537 -2.60 11.71 14.83
CA TRP A 537 -1.43 12.30 15.49
C TRP A 537 -1.83 13.51 16.38
N PRO A 538 -1.29 13.65 17.62
CA PRO A 538 -0.30 12.80 18.31
C PRO A 538 -0.84 11.70 19.20
N PHE A 539 -2.14 11.44 19.15
CA PHE A 539 -2.80 10.51 20.07
C PHE A 539 -2.68 9.06 19.58
N PHE A 540 -2.58 8.87 18.26
CA PHE A 540 -2.50 7.58 17.60
C PHE A 540 -1.47 7.60 16.47
N ILE A 541 -1.05 6.40 16.05
CA ILE A 541 -0.18 6.17 14.90
C ILE A 541 -0.46 4.80 14.26
N GLY A 542 -0.10 4.60 13.00
CA GLY A 542 -0.35 3.41 12.22
C GLY A 542 -1.84 3.07 12.17
N ASN A 543 -2.19 1.86 12.54
CA ASN A 543 -3.59 1.41 12.59
C ASN A 543 -4.32 1.88 13.86
N ASN A 544 -4.28 3.19 14.14
CA ASN A 544 -4.80 3.79 15.36
C ASN A 544 -4.19 3.21 16.66
N PHE A 545 -2.91 2.83 16.66
CA PHE A 545 -2.22 2.40 17.87
C PHE A 545 -2.12 3.56 18.86
N PRO A 546 -2.66 3.44 20.08
CA PRO A 546 -2.77 4.58 20.98
C PRO A 546 -1.47 4.85 21.74
N TYR A 547 -1.11 6.13 21.84
CA TYR A 547 -0.22 6.61 22.88
C TYR A 547 -0.95 6.69 24.22
N TYR A 548 -0.17 6.77 25.29
CA TYR A 548 -0.69 6.90 26.66
C TYR A 548 -0.48 8.33 27.13
N GLU A 549 -1.42 8.83 27.93
CA GLU A 549 -1.19 10.04 28.70
C GLU A 549 0.10 9.87 29.54
N TYR A 550 0.88 10.94 29.63
CA TYR A 550 2.16 10.90 30.34
C TYR A 550 2.37 12.20 31.11
N ASP A 551 2.54 12.10 32.42
CA ASP A 551 2.85 13.24 33.27
C ASP A 551 4.37 13.44 33.31
N TYR A 552 4.84 14.47 32.61
CA TYR A 552 6.27 14.82 32.51
C TYR A 552 6.85 15.43 33.79
N ALA A 553 6.03 15.77 34.79
CA ALA A 553 6.52 16.19 36.10
C ALA A 553 6.83 14.99 37.00
N THR A 554 6.04 13.91 36.90
CA THR A 554 6.15 12.75 37.80
C THR A 554 6.66 11.47 37.14
N GLY A 555 6.68 11.41 35.81
CA GLY A 555 7.01 10.24 35.00
C GLY A 555 5.96 9.14 35.01
N LYS A 556 4.74 9.45 35.46
CA LYS A 556 3.62 8.48 35.56
C LYS A 556 2.79 8.50 34.28
N SER A 557 2.39 7.31 33.83
CA SER A 557 1.51 7.13 32.69
C SER A 557 0.05 7.04 33.13
N GLY A 558 -0.84 7.63 32.34
CA GLY A 558 -2.29 7.58 32.51
C GLY A 558 -2.94 6.55 31.59
N ALA A 559 -4.16 6.85 31.14
CA ALA A 559 -4.89 5.98 30.22
C ALA A 559 -4.33 6.06 28.79
N ALA A 560 -4.56 5.01 28.00
CA ALA A 560 -4.44 5.09 26.55
C ALA A 560 -5.52 6.02 25.99
N PHE A 561 -5.20 6.79 24.95
CA PHE A 561 -6.23 7.56 24.24
C PHE A 561 -7.23 6.61 23.54
N ASP A 562 -8.49 7.05 23.44
CA ASP A 562 -9.57 6.29 22.78
C ASP A 562 -9.76 6.79 21.34
N PRO A 563 -9.50 5.96 20.30
CA PRO A 563 -9.64 6.38 18.91
C PRO A 563 -11.08 6.70 18.50
N ALA A 564 -12.08 6.15 19.20
CA ALA A 564 -13.49 6.45 18.93
C ALA A 564 -13.92 7.80 19.50
N LYS A 565 -13.25 8.27 20.56
CA LYS A 565 -13.55 9.56 21.21
C LYS A 565 -12.28 10.21 21.78
N PRO A 566 -11.37 10.71 20.93
CA PRO A 566 -10.11 11.29 21.39
C PRO A 566 -10.35 12.59 22.15
N ILE A 567 -9.58 12.82 23.22
CA ILE A 567 -9.67 14.01 24.06
C ILE A 567 -8.36 14.79 24.00
N ASN A 568 -8.42 16.04 23.52
CA ASN A 568 -7.32 16.98 23.63
C ASN A 568 -7.42 17.74 24.96
N ASN A 569 -6.77 17.18 25.98
CA ASN A 569 -6.67 17.71 27.34
C ASN A 569 -5.45 18.62 27.58
N SER A 570 -4.72 19.02 26.54
CA SER A 570 -3.60 19.94 26.70
C SER A 570 -4.05 21.30 27.22
N ARG A 571 -3.27 21.88 28.14
CA ARG A 571 -3.40 23.27 28.58
C ARG A 571 -3.24 24.30 27.47
N ASN A 572 -2.59 23.94 26.38
CA ASN A 572 -2.35 24.78 25.22
C ASN A 572 -3.40 24.59 24.11
N ASN A 573 -4.41 23.74 24.32
CA ASN A 573 -5.49 23.57 23.37
C ASN A 573 -6.44 24.78 23.38
N THR A 574 -6.55 25.46 22.26
CA THR A 574 -7.46 26.60 22.05
C THR A 574 -8.71 26.23 21.25
N GLY A 575 -8.82 24.96 20.84
CA GLY A 575 -9.90 24.43 20.03
C GLY A 575 -10.93 23.62 20.80
N LEU A 576 -11.47 22.60 20.15
CA LEU A 576 -12.38 21.62 20.73
C LEU A 576 -11.60 20.66 21.63
N THR A 577 -12.22 20.27 22.75
CA THR A 577 -11.65 19.29 23.67
C THR A 577 -11.96 17.87 23.22
N GLU A 578 -13.21 17.58 22.83
CA GLU A 578 -13.57 16.31 22.20
C GLU A 578 -13.31 16.40 20.69
N LEU A 579 -12.49 15.49 20.17
CA LEU A 579 -12.10 15.46 18.76
C LEU A 579 -12.98 14.47 17.97
N PRO A 580 -13.03 14.60 16.63
CA PRO A 580 -13.61 13.55 15.78
C PRO A 580 -12.91 12.19 15.98
N PRO A 581 -13.58 11.06 15.70
CA PRO A 581 -12.95 9.75 15.72
C PRO A 581 -11.74 9.67 14.78
N ALA A 582 -10.67 9.02 15.24
CA ALA A 582 -9.45 8.83 14.47
C ALA A 582 -9.64 7.81 13.34
N GLN A 583 -9.13 8.13 12.15
CA GLN A 583 -9.04 7.23 11.01
C GLN A 583 -7.65 6.59 10.99
N PRO A 584 -7.56 5.26 10.76
CA PRO A 584 -6.27 4.57 10.72
C PRO A 584 -5.48 4.95 9.46
N ALA A 585 -4.16 4.78 9.53
CA ALA A 585 -3.30 4.94 8.38
C ALA A 585 -3.63 3.95 7.26
N PHE A 586 -3.40 4.35 6.01
CA PHE A 586 -3.64 3.50 4.85
C PHE A 586 -2.56 2.42 4.71
N ILE A 587 -1.28 2.80 4.86
CA ILE A 587 -0.10 1.93 4.93
C ILE A 587 0.84 2.50 6.01
N TRP A 588 1.48 1.65 6.83
CA TRP A 588 2.41 2.10 7.89
C TRP A 588 3.59 1.15 8.09
N TYR A 589 4.77 1.67 8.45
CA TYR A 589 5.97 0.86 8.66
C TYR A 589 7.01 1.45 9.65
N PRO A 590 7.65 0.62 10.49
CA PRO A 590 8.67 1.04 11.45
C PRO A 590 10.08 1.08 10.83
N TYR A 591 11.07 1.56 11.60
CA TYR A 591 12.49 1.45 11.22
C TYR A 591 12.92 -0.02 11.11
N GLY A 592 12.38 -0.86 11.99
CA GLY A 592 12.59 -2.31 11.99
C GLY A 592 11.94 -3.00 10.78
N VAL A 593 11.93 -4.33 10.81
CA VAL A 593 11.23 -5.11 9.78
C VAL A 593 9.76 -4.69 9.75
N SER A 594 9.28 -4.37 8.55
CA SER A 594 7.89 -3.97 8.32
C SER A 594 6.93 -5.02 8.83
N THR A 595 5.77 -4.56 9.29
CA THR A 595 4.78 -5.46 9.88
C THR A 595 4.24 -6.41 8.83
N HIS A 596 3.64 -7.51 9.28
CA HIS A 596 3.12 -8.56 8.41
C HIS A 596 2.01 -8.12 7.45
N GLU A 597 1.45 -6.92 7.63
CA GLU A 597 0.52 -6.28 6.71
C GLU A 597 1.22 -5.68 5.47
N PHE A 598 2.48 -5.27 5.59
CA PHE A 598 3.26 -4.61 4.52
C PHE A 598 4.74 -5.05 4.48
N PRO A 599 5.09 -6.34 4.57
CA PRO A 599 6.48 -6.76 4.72
C PRO A 599 7.34 -6.49 3.48
N SER A 600 6.75 -6.31 2.29
CA SER A 600 7.48 -5.82 1.11
C SER A 600 8.20 -4.48 1.32
N LEU A 601 7.85 -3.71 2.37
CA LEU A 601 8.52 -2.45 2.72
C LEU A 601 9.86 -2.66 3.42
N GLY A 602 10.14 -3.83 4.00
CA GLY A 602 11.43 -4.18 4.59
C GLY A 602 11.78 -3.36 5.85
N SER A 603 13.06 -3.10 6.08
CA SER A 603 13.58 -2.30 7.21
C SER A 603 14.57 -1.23 6.74
N GLY A 604 14.90 -0.27 7.59
CA GLY A 604 15.83 0.82 7.29
C GLY A 604 15.28 2.19 7.66
N GLY A 605 15.98 3.26 7.25
CA GLY A 605 15.52 4.65 7.39
C GLY A 605 14.12 4.87 6.80
N ARG A 606 13.46 5.95 7.19
CA ARG A 606 12.06 6.19 6.83
C ARG A 606 11.78 7.64 6.46
N THR A 607 11.18 7.83 5.30
CA THR A 607 10.54 9.06 4.85
C THR A 607 9.52 8.69 3.76
N ALA A 608 8.28 8.44 4.17
CA ALA A 608 7.17 8.14 3.26
C ALA A 608 6.77 9.37 2.41
N MET A 609 6.47 9.16 1.13
CA MET A 609 5.96 10.21 0.23
C MET A 609 4.84 9.66 -0.68
N ALA A 610 3.78 10.44 -0.87
CA ALA A 610 2.68 10.07 -1.76
C ALA A 610 2.91 10.64 -3.16
N GLY A 611 2.92 9.77 -4.17
CA GLY A 611 2.98 10.14 -5.58
C GLY A 611 1.62 10.04 -6.28
N PRO A 612 1.60 10.19 -7.61
CA PRO A 612 0.36 10.30 -8.37
C PRO A 612 -0.42 8.98 -8.43
N VAL A 613 -1.74 9.09 -8.57
CA VAL A 613 -2.60 8.01 -9.09
C VAL A 613 -2.64 8.10 -10.61
N TYR A 614 -2.33 7.01 -11.30
CA TYR A 614 -2.21 7.03 -12.76
C TYR A 614 -3.48 6.58 -13.48
N TYR A 615 -3.82 7.25 -14.58
CA TYR A 615 -4.93 6.88 -15.46
C TYR A 615 -4.55 7.16 -16.91
N SER A 616 -4.28 6.10 -17.68
CA SER A 616 -3.78 6.17 -19.06
C SER A 616 -4.75 6.86 -20.03
N ASP A 617 -6.05 6.90 -19.75
CA ASP A 617 -7.05 7.59 -20.56
C ASP A 617 -7.00 9.13 -20.44
N LEU A 618 -6.27 9.67 -19.44
CA LEU A 618 -6.06 11.11 -19.29
C LEU A 618 -4.93 11.65 -20.18
N TYR A 619 -4.17 10.78 -20.86
CA TYR A 619 -2.92 11.15 -21.53
C TYR A 619 -2.85 10.65 -22.98
N PRO A 620 -2.02 11.30 -23.83
CA PRO A 620 -1.84 10.89 -25.23
C PRO A 620 -1.38 9.45 -25.35
N SER A 621 -1.93 8.73 -26.33
CA SER A 621 -1.62 7.31 -26.52
C SER A 621 -0.14 7.06 -26.72
N ASP A 622 0.59 7.98 -27.34
CA ASP A 622 1.95 7.77 -27.83
C ASP A 622 3.00 7.83 -26.71
N THR A 623 2.66 8.42 -25.58
CA THR A 623 3.61 8.75 -24.50
C THR A 623 3.19 8.22 -23.14
N ARG A 624 1.91 7.85 -22.97
CA ARG A 624 1.36 7.28 -21.74
C ARG A 624 1.93 5.90 -21.40
N TYR A 625 1.91 5.57 -20.12
CA TYR A 625 2.18 4.23 -19.60
C TYR A 625 1.01 3.28 -19.89
N PRO A 626 1.24 1.95 -19.81
CA PRO A 626 0.21 0.96 -20.04
C PRO A 626 -0.96 1.09 -19.04
N SER A 627 -2.16 0.74 -19.52
CA SER A 627 -3.39 0.66 -18.70
C SER A 627 -3.32 -0.36 -17.55
N TYR A 628 -2.19 -1.06 -17.39
CA TYR A 628 -1.90 -1.85 -16.20
C TYR A 628 -1.86 -0.96 -14.94
N TYR A 629 -1.38 0.27 -15.05
CA TYR A 629 -1.27 1.20 -13.92
C TYR A 629 -2.52 2.04 -13.68
N ASP A 630 -3.60 1.83 -14.45
CA ASP A 630 -4.85 2.58 -14.27
C ASP A 630 -5.41 2.36 -12.86
N GLY A 631 -5.62 3.46 -12.13
CA GLY A 631 -6.11 3.46 -10.76
C GLY A 631 -5.08 3.05 -9.70
N LYS A 632 -3.81 2.84 -10.07
CA LYS A 632 -2.75 2.55 -9.08
C LYS A 632 -2.11 3.83 -8.58
N MET A 633 -1.84 3.88 -7.28
CA MET A 633 -1.13 4.99 -6.65
C MET A 633 0.37 4.69 -6.56
N PHE A 634 1.22 5.63 -6.91
CA PHE A 634 2.68 5.45 -6.83
C PHE A 634 3.22 5.96 -5.49
N PHE A 635 3.48 5.02 -4.57
CA PHE A 635 4.13 5.28 -3.31
C PHE A 635 5.66 5.32 -3.51
N TYR A 636 6.34 6.31 -2.94
CA TYR A 636 7.80 6.36 -3.01
C TYR A 636 8.42 6.72 -1.66
N GLU A 637 9.66 6.27 -1.48
CA GLU A 637 10.35 6.27 -0.19
C GLU A 637 11.72 6.90 -0.36
N TRP A 638 11.93 8.01 0.32
CA TRP A 638 13.11 8.84 0.09
C TRP A 638 14.40 8.25 0.70
N MET A 639 14.32 7.58 1.85
CA MET A 639 15.47 6.97 2.53
C MET A 639 15.90 5.63 1.91
N ARG A 640 14.92 4.82 1.48
CA ARG A 640 15.07 3.46 0.96
C ARG A 640 15.15 3.44 -0.56
N GLY A 641 14.77 4.54 -1.23
CA GLY A 641 15.02 4.78 -2.64
C GLY A 641 14.17 3.96 -3.61
N PHE A 642 13.01 3.47 -3.17
CA PHE A 642 12.09 2.71 -4.01
C PHE A 642 10.90 3.55 -4.47
N ILE A 643 10.29 3.11 -5.58
CA ILE A 643 8.94 3.49 -6.00
C ILE A 643 8.12 2.19 -6.09
N LYS A 644 6.89 2.19 -5.59
CA LYS A 644 5.97 1.06 -5.63
C LYS A 644 4.62 1.49 -6.18
N ALA A 645 4.02 0.67 -7.05
CA ALA A 645 2.65 0.85 -7.48
C ALA A 645 1.71 0.11 -6.51
N VAL A 646 0.77 0.85 -5.93
CA VAL A 646 -0.22 0.35 -4.97
C VAL A 646 -1.55 0.13 -5.68
N SER A 647 -2.00 -1.11 -5.68
CA SER A 647 -3.32 -1.51 -6.14
C SER A 647 -4.34 -1.34 -5.02
N MET A 648 -5.52 -0.82 -5.36
CA MET A 648 -6.63 -0.67 -4.43
C MET A 648 -7.83 -1.49 -4.89
N LYS A 649 -8.61 -1.96 -3.92
CA LYS A 649 -9.93 -2.55 -4.15
C LYS A 649 -10.90 -1.48 -4.66
N PRO A 650 -12.05 -1.85 -5.26
CA PRO A 650 -13.03 -0.88 -5.76
C PRO A 650 -13.54 0.12 -4.72
N ASN A 651 -13.49 -0.22 -3.43
CA ASN A 651 -13.87 0.65 -2.32
C ASN A 651 -12.75 1.62 -1.88
N GLY A 652 -11.56 1.54 -2.48
CA GLY A 652 -10.39 2.36 -2.18
C GLY A 652 -9.42 1.75 -1.15
N ASP A 653 -9.73 0.57 -0.58
CA ASP A 653 -8.84 -0.09 0.40
C ASP A 653 -7.61 -0.67 -0.28
N TYR A 654 -6.52 -0.82 0.48
CA TYR A 654 -5.30 -1.48 0.02
C TYR A 654 -5.61 -2.92 -0.45
N ASP A 655 -5.02 -3.32 -1.57
CA ASP A 655 -5.07 -4.70 -2.07
C ASP A 655 -3.68 -5.34 -2.12
N LYS A 656 -2.76 -4.74 -2.89
CA LYS A 656 -1.36 -5.17 -2.97
C LYS A 656 -0.46 -4.01 -3.41
N MET A 657 0.84 -4.15 -3.23
CA MET A 657 1.84 -3.24 -3.78
C MET A 657 2.94 -4.01 -4.49
N GLU A 658 3.44 -3.46 -5.59
CA GLU A 658 4.53 -4.03 -6.37
C GLU A 658 5.63 -2.99 -6.61
N PRO A 659 6.90 -3.40 -6.73
CA PRO A 659 7.97 -2.50 -7.17
C PRO A 659 7.69 -1.87 -8.54
N PHE A 660 8.07 -0.61 -8.71
CA PHE A 660 8.10 0.09 -9.99
C PHE A 660 9.55 0.45 -10.32
N MET A 661 10.06 -0.11 -11.42
CA MET A 661 11.47 0.03 -11.83
C MET A 661 12.45 -0.35 -10.71
N GLU A 662 12.32 -1.56 -10.17
CA GLU A 662 13.07 -2.04 -8.99
C GLU A 662 14.59 -2.00 -9.19
N HIS A 663 15.06 -2.22 -10.42
CA HIS A 663 16.48 -2.24 -10.73
C HIS A 663 17.05 -0.85 -11.05
N SER A 664 16.20 0.18 -11.03
CA SER A 664 16.59 1.56 -11.27
C SER A 664 16.94 2.27 -9.96
N LYS A 665 18.08 2.98 -9.95
CA LYS A 665 18.51 3.77 -8.80
C LYS A 665 17.91 5.17 -8.85
N PHE A 666 17.21 5.54 -7.78
CA PHE A 666 16.73 6.90 -7.53
C PHE A 666 17.55 7.57 -6.43
N HIS A 667 17.92 8.83 -6.64
CA HIS A 667 18.75 9.61 -5.70
C HIS A 667 17.87 10.42 -4.75
N SER A 668 17.17 9.69 -3.86
CA SER A 668 16.27 10.25 -2.86
C SER A 668 15.17 11.11 -3.53
N ALA A 669 14.25 10.43 -4.22
CA ALA A 669 13.14 11.09 -4.92
C ALA A 669 12.33 11.91 -3.91
N ILE A 670 12.29 13.23 -4.09
CA ILE A 670 11.65 14.19 -3.18
C ILE A 670 10.27 14.59 -3.70
N ASP A 671 10.03 14.48 -5.00
CA ASP A 671 8.74 14.78 -5.62
C ASP A 671 8.56 14.04 -6.95
N ILE A 672 7.31 13.67 -7.27
CA ILE A 672 6.92 13.01 -8.53
C ILE A 672 5.63 13.61 -9.05
N GLU A 673 5.65 14.13 -10.28
CA GLU A 673 4.46 14.60 -10.99
C GLU A 673 4.28 13.90 -12.34
N VAL A 674 3.02 13.75 -12.77
CA VAL A 674 2.70 13.29 -14.13
C VAL A 674 2.55 14.51 -15.03
N GLY A 675 3.38 14.60 -16.06
CA GLY A 675 3.27 15.65 -17.08
C GLY A 675 2.02 15.49 -17.95
N PRO A 676 1.62 16.52 -18.73
CA PRO A 676 0.50 16.42 -19.66
C PRO A 676 0.74 15.41 -20.81
N ASP A 677 1.97 14.92 -20.97
CA ASP A 677 2.32 13.81 -21.85
C ASP A 677 2.18 12.43 -21.19
N GLY A 678 1.71 12.34 -19.94
CA GLY A 678 1.49 11.09 -19.23
C GLY A 678 2.75 10.39 -18.72
N ARG A 679 3.89 11.10 -18.71
CA ARG A 679 5.17 10.60 -18.19
C ARG A 679 5.43 11.11 -16.78
N PHE A 680 6.23 10.38 -16.02
CA PHE A 680 6.64 10.85 -14.69
C PHE A 680 7.85 11.76 -14.80
N TYR A 681 7.78 12.86 -14.06
CA TYR A 681 8.88 13.77 -13.78
C TYR A 681 9.23 13.58 -12.31
N VAL A 682 10.45 13.14 -12.05
CA VAL A 682 10.96 12.81 -10.71
C VAL A 682 12.03 13.84 -10.35
N LEU A 683 11.82 14.55 -9.24
CA LEU A 683 12.81 15.43 -8.64
C LEU A 683 13.63 14.64 -7.62
N GLU A 684 14.94 14.69 -7.75
CA GLU A 684 15.89 13.99 -6.91
C GLU A 684 16.62 14.99 -6.01
N TYR A 685 16.56 14.77 -4.69
CA TYR A 685 17.24 15.62 -3.71
C TYR A 685 18.76 15.41 -3.70
N GLY A 686 19.20 14.20 -4.01
CA GLY A 686 20.59 13.76 -3.86
C GLY A 686 20.89 13.16 -2.49
N THR A 687 22.14 12.77 -2.29
CA THR A 687 22.58 11.94 -1.14
C THR A 687 22.90 12.70 0.14
N GLY A 688 23.32 13.96 0.06
CA GLY A 688 23.69 14.80 1.21
C GLY A 688 22.55 15.70 1.66
N TRP A 689 22.38 15.83 2.99
CA TRP A 689 21.34 16.67 3.58
C TRP A 689 21.83 18.11 3.72
N PHE A 690 20.94 19.09 3.50
CA PHE A 690 21.27 20.52 3.58
C PHE A 690 22.51 20.93 2.76
N SER A 691 22.78 20.25 1.64
CA SER A 691 24.00 20.40 0.85
C SER A 691 23.72 20.39 -0.64
N LYS A 692 24.57 21.04 -1.44
CA LYS A 692 24.49 20.92 -2.89
C LYS A 692 25.00 19.56 -3.32
N ASN A 693 24.12 18.75 -3.90
CA ASN A 693 24.43 17.38 -4.27
C ASN A 693 24.79 17.26 -5.76
N PRO A 694 25.87 16.55 -6.12
CA PRO A 694 26.20 16.28 -7.52
C PRO A 694 25.15 15.38 -8.21
N ASP A 695 24.39 14.63 -7.41
CA ASP A 695 23.34 13.73 -7.85
C ASP A 695 21.92 14.27 -7.65
N ALA A 696 21.75 15.52 -7.19
CA ALA A 696 20.46 16.20 -7.27
C ALA A 696 20.10 16.48 -8.74
N GLY A 697 18.83 16.27 -9.12
CA GLY A 697 18.47 16.36 -10.53
C GLY A 697 16.98 16.29 -10.82
N LEU A 698 16.67 16.44 -12.11
CA LEU A 698 15.34 16.23 -12.68
C LEU A 698 15.44 15.08 -13.67
N VAL A 699 14.57 14.09 -13.50
CA VAL A 699 14.52 12.87 -14.31
C VAL A 699 13.14 12.74 -14.91
N ARG A 700 13.06 12.27 -16.15
CA ARG A 700 11.80 11.84 -16.77
C ARG A 700 11.82 10.34 -16.98
N ILE A 701 10.72 9.67 -16.68
CA ILE A 701 10.54 8.25 -16.96
C ILE A 701 9.65 8.12 -18.21
N ASP A 702 10.20 7.51 -19.25
CA ASP A 702 9.53 7.26 -20.52
C ASP A 702 9.11 5.79 -20.60
N TYR A 703 7.98 5.48 -21.25
CA TYR A 703 7.61 4.11 -21.60
C TYR A 703 7.70 3.90 -23.12
N LYS A 704 8.48 2.91 -23.53
CA LYS A 704 8.60 2.44 -24.91
C LYS A 704 7.63 1.29 -25.11
N LYS A 705 6.68 1.49 -26.03
CA LYS A 705 5.70 0.46 -26.41
C LYS A 705 6.32 -0.67 -27.20
#